data_AF-A0A1B9F5M5-F1
#
_entry.id   AF-A0A1B9F5M5-F1
#
_cell.length_a   1.000
_cell.length_b   1.000
_cell.length_c   1.000
_cell.angle_alpha   90.00
_cell.angle_beta   90.00
_cell.angle_gamma   90.00
#
_symmetry.space_group_name_H-M   'P 1'
#
loop_
_entity.id
_entity.type
_entity.pdbx_description
1 polymer ?
#
loop_
_entity_poly.entity_id
_entity_poly.type
_entity_poly.pdbx_seq_one_letter_code
_entity_poly.pdbx_strand_id
1 'polypeptide(L)'
;MKVQGPELIRIKASAGAGKTYALSIRFLSLLKKIPPSSKGLRSLIAITFTNKAAIEMRQRILNHLKAIALKSGGWREISRKTGLTPEEAGKWIEVILSNYSDFHIRTVDSLLFSILKGFSFEFSIRPDFNVVFNIDDILDDVFDIILSGVQHDKKELIDRALSTYFDIDTQGGFYPENGLKKRLKALYSKVTEDIAQREIDAKKIRISKEKSERAYKEFLEILSQIDDGAVKRNLIRGLTPNLEADKLLDRAIFKKDVDDLFKKNASVSSDEKAHLERALQSVKKNLRDYERICEEIPYSRVGGYVPLLHEMRRCCENLSLREGLILGSDHWTALILKALQEDGFVPLVFEHFGGLFSHFLFDEFQDTSRQQWEALYPIFEEALSQGGSLFVVGDVKQAIYHWRGGDMELFDEVLQRDRYFPFIDVMKDEILGKNYRAHPALVDFVNRLFAPLKDLSTVKSCIADELLGKNTPVVVKNDLAEKILKAYDSHEQEASAKRPFKRRPKVSIFEVSGSKKEIRSGIKNRLIQKVREEWESRPREDGDCASPIACLVRSHKDAEEVSSWLISEGIPVITENALKLSSSLLVKGIICLMKLINDPADNIALYGLLASKILNFGPQSEEELSKAWLRGEHHKWTQKVNEIIQSLKGALIRRTPYELLQQIIEVTGLSDRIKDHFPDQSVFLERLLEVTHNFETKEGASLQKYLDFWDKGGLEERVGLPENIDAVRVMTIHKAKGLEFPVVFIPFTDWQIKDRTPVDVYNNSLVYLGGKLNNELLRVRGQIWAMEVLESLNLFYVALTRAMERIYFFVTLPKTSGLKPFSVGLRQLIEKAKKTGLLEKEYVCWETLDLTPMPH
;
A
#
# COMPACT_ATOMS: atom_id res chain seq x y z
N MET A 1 -34.04 33.97 10.25
CA MET A 1 -33.73 32.68 9.59
C MET A 1 -34.31 31.57 10.46
N LYS A 2 -35.13 30.66 9.93
CA LYS A 2 -35.44 29.42 10.67
C LYS A 2 -34.11 28.69 10.83
N VAL A 3 -33.66 28.48 12.06
CA VAL A 3 -32.47 27.68 12.35
C VAL A 3 -32.76 26.29 11.79
N GLN A 4 -32.09 25.91 10.70
CA GLN A 4 -32.10 24.52 10.27
C GLN A 4 -31.34 23.75 11.35
N GLY A 5 -31.97 22.76 11.95
CA GLY A 5 -31.33 21.89 12.93
C GLY A 5 -30.14 21.13 12.34
N PRO A 6 -29.27 20.55 13.19
CA PRO A 6 -28.12 19.77 12.76
C PRO A 6 -28.47 18.71 11.72
N GLU A 7 -27.74 18.69 10.61
CA GLU A 7 -27.97 17.76 9.50
C GLU A 7 -26.76 16.85 9.25
N LEU A 8 -26.95 15.53 9.31
CA LEU A 8 -26.01 14.52 8.82
C LEU A 8 -26.60 13.83 7.59
N ILE A 9 -25.90 13.94 6.47
CA ILE A 9 -26.26 13.24 5.24
C ILE A 9 -25.11 12.32 4.85
N ARG A 10 -25.41 11.03 4.69
CA ARG A 10 -24.52 10.08 4.05
C ARG A 10 -24.98 9.80 2.61
N ILE A 11 -24.03 9.85 1.68
CA ILE A 11 -24.23 9.49 0.28
C ILE A 11 -23.41 8.25 -0.07
N LYS A 12 -24.10 7.14 -0.31
CA LYS A 12 -23.54 5.92 -0.90
C LYS A 12 -23.48 6.08 -2.42
N ALA A 13 -22.29 6.26 -2.96
CA ALA A 13 -22.13 6.60 -4.37
C ALA A 13 -21.16 5.66 -5.07
N SER A 14 -21.70 4.67 -5.78
CA SER A 14 -20.90 3.69 -6.53
C SER A 14 -20.00 4.35 -7.59
N ALA A 15 -19.03 3.61 -8.12
CA ALA A 15 -18.05 4.15 -9.07
C ALA A 15 -18.71 4.84 -10.28
N GLY A 16 -18.29 6.07 -10.59
CA GLY A 16 -18.87 6.83 -11.71
C GLY A 16 -20.26 7.42 -11.43
N ALA A 17 -20.77 7.37 -10.20
CA ALA A 17 -22.08 7.92 -9.86
C ALA A 17 -22.14 9.44 -9.67
N GLY A 18 -20.99 10.12 -9.76
CA GLY A 18 -20.89 11.56 -9.62
C GLY A 18 -20.70 12.06 -8.18
N LYS A 19 -19.98 11.32 -7.33
CA LYS A 19 -19.58 11.74 -5.97
C LYS A 19 -19.12 13.20 -5.89
N THR A 20 -18.09 13.53 -6.67
CA THR A 20 -17.48 14.87 -6.71
C THR A 20 -18.43 15.94 -7.26
N TYR A 21 -19.32 15.56 -8.18
CA TYR A 21 -20.39 16.44 -8.64
C TYR A 21 -21.38 16.73 -7.51
N ALA A 22 -21.88 15.72 -6.80
CA ALA A 22 -22.77 15.88 -5.66
C ALA A 22 -22.16 16.75 -4.56
N LEU A 23 -20.89 16.51 -4.20
CA LEU A 23 -20.13 17.35 -3.27
C LEU A 23 -20.04 18.81 -3.72
N SER A 24 -19.68 19.06 -4.98
CA SER A 24 -19.61 20.42 -5.51
C SER A 24 -20.97 21.13 -5.55
N ILE A 25 -22.05 20.41 -5.89
CA ILE A 25 -23.41 20.98 -5.86
C ILE A 25 -23.80 21.31 -4.41
N ARG A 26 -23.54 20.40 -3.46
CA ARG A 26 -23.82 20.65 -2.04
C ARG A 26 -23.04 21.85 -1.50
N PHE A 27 -21.77 21.99 -1.84
CA PHE A 27 -20.94 23.14 -1.46
C PHE A 27 -21.58 24.45 -1.93
N LEU A 28 -22.00 24.51 -3.20
CA LEU A 28 -22.65 25.68 -3.78
C LEU A 28 -24.05 25.94 -3.20
N SER A 29 -24.82 24.90 -2.90
CA SER A 29 -26.11 25.02 -2.20
C SER A 29 -25.95 25.58 -0.79
N LEU A 30 -24.82 25.33 -0.12
CA LEU A 30 -24.50 25.94 1.18
C LEU A 30 -24.10 27.40 1.02
N LEU A 31 -23.30 27.75 0.01
CA LEU A 31 -22.99 29.15 -0.31
C LEU A 31 -24.25 29.99 -0.56
N LYS A 32 -25.32 29.40 -1.11
CA LYS A 32 -26.61 30.09 -1.27
C LYS A 32 -27.26 30.48 0.06
N LYS A 33 -27.03 29.72 1.13
CA LYS A 33 -27.64 29.95 2.45
C LYS A 33 -26.90 30.98 3.29
N ILE A 34 -25.71 31.39 2.85
CA ILE A 34 -24.77 32.21 3.63
C ILE A 34 -24.50 33.51 2.85
N PRO A 35 -24.31 34.66 3.53
CA PRO A 35 -23.98 35.90 2.83
C PRO A 35 -22.59 35.83 2.17
N PRO A 36 -22.42 36.33 0.92
CA PRO A 36 -21.12 36.41 0.24
C PRO A 36 -20.14 37.26 1.05
N SER A 37 -19.25 36.59 1.78
CA SER A 37 -18.30 37.21 2.70
C SER A 37 -17.17 36.24 3.04
N SER A 38 -16.02 36.78 3.45
CA SER A 38 -14.89 35.97 3.95
C SER A 38 -15.30 35.06 5.13
N LYS A 39 -16.06 35.59 6.11
CA LYS A 39 -16.60 34.79 7.22
C LYS A 39 -17.50 33.65 6.73
N GLY A 40 -18.37 33.93 5.76
CA GLY A 40 -19.22 32.93 5.15
C GLY A 40 -18.44 31.84 4.44
N LEU A 41 -17.40 32.20 3.70
CA LEU A 41 -16.53 31.26 3.00
C LEU A 41 -15.77 30.35 3.98
N ARG A 42 -15.19 30.92 5.05
CA ARG A 42 -14.47 30.17 6.11
C ARG A 42 -15.34 29.10 6.77
N SER A 43 -16.64 29.35 6.91
CA SER A 43 -17.58 28.42 7.56
C SER A 43 -17.80 27.09 6.81
N LEU A 44 -17.35 26.96 5.56
CA LEU A 44 -17.41 25.72 4.80
C LEU A 44 -16.02 25.10 4.69
N ILE A 45 -15.94 23.79 4.92
CA ILE A 45 -14.74 23.00 4.64
C ILE A 45 -15.09 21.73 3.87
N ALA A 46 -14.32 21.48 2.82
CA ALA A 46 -14.34 20.20 2.12
C ALA A 46 -13.05 19.42 2.39
N ILE A 47 -13.22 18.18 2.85
CA ILE A 47 -12.16 17.26 3.25
C ILE A 47 -12.07 16.16 2.19
N THR A 48 -10.86 15.89 1.69
CA THR A 48 -10.56 14.82 0.73
C THR A 48 -9.44 13.90 1.23
N PHE A 49 -9.24 12.75 0.58
CA PHE A 49 -8.13 11.85 0.94
C PHE A 49 -6.80 12.21 0.23
N THR A 50 -6.85 12.85 -0.93
CA THR A 50 -5.64 13.18 -1.71
C THR A 50 -5.55 14.65 -2.09
N ASN A 51 -4.33 15.17 -2.19
CA ASN A 51 -4.06 16.54 -2.64
C ASN A 51 -4.60 16.80 -4.05
N LYS A 52 -4.51 15.79 -4.93
CA LYS A 52 -5.07 15.87 -6.29
C LYS A 52 -6.59 16.04 -6.26
N ALA A 53 -7.31 15.25 -5.45
CA ALA A 53 -8.75 15.40 -5.28
C ALA A 53 -9.14 16.77 -4.70
N ALA A 54 -8.36 17.32 -3.76
CA ALA A 54 -8.59 18.66 -3.24
C ALA A 54 -8.47 19.74 -4.33
N ILE A 55 -7.43 19.67 -5.17
CA ILE A 55 -7.22 20.59 -6.30
C ILE A 55 -8.36 20.46 -7.32
N GLU A 56 -8.70 19.24 -7.72
CA GLU A 56 -9.80 18.97 -8.66
C GLU A 56 -11.14 19.50 -8.14
N MET A 57 -11.41 19.34 -6.83
CA MET A 57 -12.63 19.85 -6.21
C MET A 57 -12.66 21.38 -6.19
N ARG A 58 -11.54 22.06 -5.87
CA ARG A 58 -11.43 23.53 -5.97
C ARG A 58 -11.74 24.01 -7.38
N GLN A 59 -11.09 23.41 -8.38
CA GLN A 59 -11.27 23.76 -9.77
C GLN A 59 -12.73 23.57 -10.21
N ARG A 60 -13.36 22.46 -9.79
CA ARG A 60 -14.75 22.15 -10.11
C ARG A 60 -15.72 23.18 -9.52
N ILE A 61 -15.56 23.56 -8.26
CA ILE A 61 -16.40 24.58 -7.61
C ILE A 61 -16.27 25.93 -8.33
N LEU A 62 -15.04 26.36 -8.62
CA LEU A 62 -14.79 27.60 -9.36
C LEU A 62 -15.38 27.55 -10.77
N ASN A 63 -15.25 26.42 -11.47
CA ASN A 63 -15.82 26.25 -12.81
C ASN A 63 -17.35 26.30 -12.80
N HIS A 64 -18.01 25.68 -11.82
CA HIS A 64 -19.46 25.77 -11.67
C HIS A 64 -19.93 27.20 -11.36
N LEU A 65 -19.24 27.92 -10.47
CA LEU A 65 -19.53 29.34 -10.21
C LEU A 65 -19.37 30.17 -11.48
N LYS A 66 -18.25 30.00 -12.21
CA LYS A 66 -18.00 30.70 -13.48
C LYS A 66 -19.07 30.41 -14.51
N ALA A 67 -19.48 29.14 -14.65
CA ALA A 67 -20.56 28.76 -15.56
C ALA A 67 -21.87 29.49 -15.24
N ILE A 68 -22.25 29.56 -13.95
CA ILE A 68 -23.44 30.30 -13.50
C ILE A 68 -23.31 31.80 -13.75
N ALA A 69 -22.20 32.41 -13.32
CA ALA A 69 -21.97 33.85 -13.45
C ALA A 69 -21.93 34.32 -14.91
N LEU A 70 -21.25 33.56 -15.78
CA LEU A 70 -21.09 33.87 -17.20
C LEU A 70 -22.22 33.32 -18.08
N LYS A 71 -23.22 32.64 -17.48
CA LYS A 71 -24.34 32.01 -18.20
C LYS A 71 -23.86 31.06 -19.32
N SER A 72 -22.80 30.29 -19.07
CA SER A 72 -22.18 29.37 -20.03
C SER A 72 -22.31 27.90 -19.62
N GLY A 73 -22.11 26.95 -20.54
CA GLY A 73 -21.93 25.52 -20.24
C GLY A 73 -22.88 24.88 -19.22
N GLY A 74 -24.14 24.61 -19.60
CA GLY A 74 -25.08 23.88 -18.73
C GLY A 74 -25.50 24.61 -17.45
N TRP A 75 -25.15 25.90 -17.29
CA TRP A 75 -25.38 26.68 -16.06
C TRP A 75 -26.81 26.63 -15.52
N ARG A 76 -27.83 26.55 -16.38
CA ARG A 76 -29.24 26.50 -15.96
C ARG A 76 -29.52 25.29 -15.07
N GLU A 77 -28.91 24.14 -15.37
CA GLU A 77 -29.07 22.94 -14.54
C GLU A 77 -28.37 23.12 -13.19
N ILE A 78 -27.15 23.66 -13.21
CA ILE A 78 -26.36 23.90 -11.99
C ILE A 78 -27.06 24.93 -11.10
N SER A 79 -27.45 26.08 -11.64
CA SER A 79 -28.20 27.13 -10.95
C SER A 79 -29.52 26.62 -10.37
N ARG A 80 -30.27 25.78 -11.11
CA ARG A 80 -31.50 25.15 -10.58
C ARG A 80 -31.22 24.22 -9.40
N LYS A 81 -30.13 23.44 -9.43
CA LYS A 81 -29.77 22.53 -8.33
C LYS A 81 -29.20 23.26 -7.11
N THR A 82 -28.42 24.32 -7.33
CA THR A 82 -27.74 25.06 -6.25
C THR A 82 -28.61 26.17 -5.67
N GLY A 83 -29.54 26.72 -6.46
CA GLY A 83 -30.33 27.90 -6.12
C GLY A 83 -29.60 29.23 -6.28
N LEU A 84 -28.36 29.23 -6.76
CA LEU A 84 -27.55 30.44 -6.98
C LEU A 84 -27.96 31.15 -8.27
N THR A 85 -28.13 32.47 -8.20
CA THR A 85 -28.29 33.31 -9.39
C THR A 85 -26.92 33.67 -10.00
N PRO A 86 -26.87 34.11 -11.28
CA PRO A 86 -25.65 34.62 -11.90
C PRO A 86 -24.96 35.74 -11.08
N GLU A 87 -25.73 36.66 -10.50
CA GLU A 87 -25.21 37.77 -9.71
C GLU A 87 -24.58 37.27 -8.40
N GLU A 88 -25.22 36.32 -7.71
CA GLU A 88 -24.69 35.71 -6.49
C GLU A 88 -23.42 34.90 -6.76
N ALA A 89 -23.40 34.14 -7.87
CA ALA A 89 -22.22 33.40 -8.27
C ALA A 89 -21.04 34.34 -8.59
N GLY A 90 -21.30 35.47 -9.26
CA GLY A 90 -20.30 36.51 -9.51
C GLY A 90 -19.69 37.06 -8.22
N LYS A 91 -20.53 37.42 -7.24
CA LYS A 91 -20.08 37.89 -5.93
C LYS A 91 -19.23 36.86 -5.19
N TRP A 92 -19.61 35.58 -5.24
CA TRP A 92 -18.81 34.53 -4.61
C TRP A 92 -17.45 34.33 -5.27
N ILE A 93 -17.36 34.48 -6.60
CA ILE A 93 -16.06 34.45 -7.31
C ILE A 93 -15.16 35.59 -6.79
N GLU A 94 -15.69 36.81 -6.68
CA GLU A 94 -14.95 37.96 -6.16
C GLU A 94 -14.47 37.70 -4.72
N VAL A 95 -15.35 37.24 -3.83
CA VAL A 95 -15.00 36.91 -2.44
C VAL A 95 -13.90 35.85 -2.39
N ILE A 96 -14.00 34.78 -3.17
CA ILE A 96 -13.00 33.71 -3.20
C ILE A 96 -11.66 34.22 -3.74
N LEU A 97 -11.65 35.02 -4.80
CA LEU A 97 -10.42 35.55 -5.37
C LEU A 97 -9.73 36.54 -4.42
N SER A 98 -10.49 37.36 -3.70
CA SER A 98 -9.95 38.30 -2.71
C SER A 98 -9.52 37.63 -1.41
N ASN A 99 -10.08 36.47 -1.07
CA ASN A 99 -9.86 35.77 0.21
C ASN A 99 -9.52 34.29 -0.01
N TYR A 100 -8.62 34.00 -0.94
CA TYR A 100 -8.37 32.61 -1.37
C TYR A 100 -7.89 31.70 -0.24
N SER A 101 -7.23 32.24 0.79
CA SER A 101 -6.82 31.52 2.01
C SER A 101 -8.00 30.95 2.80
N ASP A 102 -9.17 31.58 2.71
CA ASP A 102 -10.41 31.21 3.39
C ASP A 102 -11.18 30.11 2.63
N PHE A 103 -10.76 29.77 1.40
CA PHE A 103 -11.38 28.72 0.59
C PHE A 103 -10.88 27.33 1.02
N HIS A 104 -11.46 26.79 2.08
CA HIS A 104 -10.96 25.58 2.74
C HIS A 104 -11.36 24.29 2.01
N ILE A 105 -10.48 23.82 1.13
CA ILE A 105 -10.53 22.48 0.52
C ILE A 105 -9.19 21.79 0.68
N ARG A 106 -9.16 20.81 1.59
CA ARG A 106 -7.93 20.24 2.16
C ARG A 106 -8.03 18.72 2.31
N THR A 107 -6.88 18.07 2.48
CA THR A 107 -6.89 16.65 2.87
C THR A 107 -7.13 16.48 4.37
N VAL A 108 -7.56 15.28 4.78
CA VAL A 108 -7.65 14.89 6.21
C VAL A 108 -6.35 15.20 6.95
N ASP A 109 -5.22 14.73 6.42
CA ASP A 109 -3.89 14.98 6.99
C ASP A 109 -3.54 16.47 7.05
N SER A 110 -3.89 17.26 6.02
CA SER A 110 -3.63 18.69 6.01
C SER A 110 -4.45 19.44 7.08
N LEU A 111 -5.65 18.95 7.39
CA LEU A 111 -6.48 19.50 8.46
C LEU A 111 -5.88 19.16 9.83
N LEU A 112 -5.56 17.89 10.09
CA LEU A 112 -4.90 17.45 11.32
C LEU A 112 -3.57 18.16 11.55
N PHE A 113 -2.76 18.29 10.50
CA PHE A 113 -1.52 19.06 10.55
C PHE A 113 -1.74 20.53 10.93
N SER A 114 -2.83 21.14 10.47
CA SER A 114 -3.17 22.52 10.82
C SER A 114 -3.61 22.66 12.28
N ILE A 115 -4.30 21.65 12.82
CA ILE A 115 -4.64 21.56 14.24
C ILE A 115 -3.35 21.42 15.05
N LEU A 116 -2.46 20.50 14.66
CA LEU A 116 -1.15 20.30 15.29
C LEU A 116 -0.37 21.62 15.37
N LYS A 117 -0.29 22.33 14.23
CA LYS A 117 0.41 23.62 14.15
C LYS A 117 -0.26 24.73 14.96
N GLY A 118 -1.60 24.76 15.00
CA GLY A 118 -2.35 25.73 15.78
C GLY A 118 -2.15 25.59 17.28
N PHE A 119 -1.86 24.37 17.74
CA PHE A 119 -1.69 24.03 19.16
C PHE A 119 -0.27 23.53 19.48
N SER A 120 0.73 23.95 18.71
CA SER A 120 2.09 23.40 18.86
C SER A 120 2.65 23.61 20.28
N PHE A 121 2.29 24.71 20.94
CA PHE A 121 2.72 25.00 22.31
C PHE A 121 2.11 24.04 23.33
N GLU A 122 0.82 23.74 23.19
CA GLU A 122 0.08 22.78 24.01
C GLU A 122 0.66 21.37 23.83
N PHE A 123 1.12 21.03 22.63
CA PHE A 123 1.82 19.78 22.38
C PHE A 123 3.29 19.76 22.83
N SER A 124 3.82 20.85 23.38
CA SER A 124 5.26 21.00 23.68
C SER A 124 6.16 20.81 22.45
N ILE A 125 5.66 21.17 21.27
CA ILE A 125 6.35 21.09 19.98
C ILE A 125 6.74 22.51 19.56
N ARG A 126 7.94 22.65 18.99
CA ARG A 126 8.38 23.92 18.43
C ARG A 126 7.51 24.31 17.23
N PRO A 127 6.97 25.52 17.11
CA PRO A 127 6.11 25.91 15.97
C PRO A 127 6.76 25.78 14.58
N ASP A 128 8.08 25.79 14.51
CA ASP A 128 8.92 25.63 13.31
C ASP A 128 9.35 24.17 13.05
N PHE A 129 8.59 23.19 13.56
CA PHE A 129 8.92 21.78 13.41
C PHE A 129 8.99 21.31 11.94
N ASN A 130 9.91 20.39 11.67
CA ASN A 130 10.09 19.73 10.38
C ASN A 130 9.35 18.39 10.35
N VAL A 131 8.75 18.04 9.21
CA VAL A 131 8.06 16.76 9.05
C VAL A 131 8.98 15.75 8.39
N VAL A 132 9.08 14.58 9.01
CA VAL A 132 9.79 13.42 8.47
C VAL A 132 8.74 12.43 7.97
N PHE A 133 8.59 12.32 6.65
CA PHE A 133 7.59 11.44 6.05
C PHE A 133 8.03 9.98 5.99
N ASN A 134 9.34 9.71 5.94
CA ASN A 134 9.90 8.36 5.97
C ASN A 134 10.72 8.17 7.24
N ILE A 135 10.17 7.41 8.19
CA ILE A 135 10.84 7.17 9.47
C ILE A 135 12.11 6.33 9.30
N ASP A 136 12.18 5.51 8.25
CA ASP A 136 13.35 4.65 7.98
C ASP A 136 14.64 5.45 7.79
N ASP A 137 14.53 6.73 7.39
CA ASP A 137 15.66 7.64 7.21
C ASP A 137 16.31 8.02 8.55
N ILE A 138 15.52 8.02 9.64
CA ILE A 138 15.98 8.33 11.00
C ILE A 138 16.32 7.08 11.78
N LEU A 139 15.67 5.94 11.49
CA LEU A 139 15.88 4.70 12.23
C LEU A 139 17.33 4.18 12.14
N ASP A 140 18.04 4.45 11.03
CA ASP A 140 19.46 4.10 10.93
C ASP A 140 20.31 4.95 11.88
N ASP A 141 20.09 6.28 11.89
CA ASP A 141 20.79 7.19 12.80
C ASP A 141 20.51 6.84 14.27
N VAL A 142 19.25 6.50 14.59
CA VAL A 142 18.85 6.04 15.93
C VAL A 142 19.58 4.77 16.34
N PHE A 143 19.68 3.80 15.44
CA PHE A 143 20.41 2.57 15.70
C PHE A 143 21.90 2.86 15.94
N ASP A 144 22.50 3.72 15.12
CA ASP A 144 23.91 4.10 15.25
C ASP A 144 24.17 4.92 16.54
N ILE A 145 23.22 5.74 16.99
CA ILE A 145 23.24 6.42 18.31
C ILE A 145 23.19 5.40 19.45
N ILE A 146 22.33 4.38 19.35
CA ILE A 146 22.24 3.32 20.36
C ILE A 146 23.55 2.54 20.41
N LEU A 147 24.14 2.20 19.26
CA LEU A 147 25.42 1.49 19.15
C LEU A 147 26.61 2.30 19.66
N SER A 148 26.69 3.59 19.31
CA SER A 148 27.77 4.46 19.77
C SER A 148 27.70 4.77 21.27
N GLY A 149 26.49 4.75 21.84
CA GLY A 149 26.23 4.96 23.26
C GLY A 149 26.18 3.69 24.11
N VAL A 150 26.70 2.54 23.65
CA VAL A 150 26.61 1.26 24.38
C VAL A 150 27.37 1.31 25.70
N GLN A 151 26.63 1.52 26.79
CA GLN A 151 27.01 1.18 28.15
C GLN A 151 26.58 -0.27 28.48
N HIS A 152 26.90 -0.77 29.68
CA HIS A 152 26.56 -2.14 30.11
C HIS A 152 25.08 -2.49 29.88
N ASP A 153 24.16 -1.58 30.22
CA ASP A 153 22.71 -1.84 30.12
C ASP A 153 22.20 -1.94 28.68
N LYS A 154 22.78 -1.16 27.74
CA LYS A 154 22.38 -1.18 26.32
C LYS A 154 22.94 -2.40 25.58
N LYS A 155 24.07 -2.93 26.05
CA LYS A 155 24.68 -4.14 25.50
C LYS A 155 23.75 -5.35 25.65
N GLU A 156 23.11 -5.49 26.81
CA GLU A 156 22.17 -6.59 27.06
C GLU A 156 20.97 -6.57 26.11
N LEU A 157 20.47 -5.38 25.74
CA LEU A 157 19.37 -5.23 24.78
C LEU A 157 19.77 -5.73 23.39
N ILE A 158 20.98 -5.38 22.93
CA ILE A 158 21.52 -5.81 21.64
C ILE A 158 21.80 -7.32 21.65
N ASP A 159 22.44 -7.83 22.70
CA ASP A 159 22.74 -9.26 22.85
C ASP A 159 21.46 -10.10 22.82
N ARG A 160 20.37 -9.62 23.46
CA ARG A 160 19.06 -10.27 23.41
C ARG A 160 18.45 -10.28 22.00
N ALA A 161 18.47 -9.14 21.32
CA ALA A 161 17.98 -9.04 19.94
C ALA A 161 18.78 -9.95 18.99
N LEU A 162 20.10 -10.03 19.16
CA LEU A 162 20.98 -10.92 18.39
C LEU A 162 20.70 -12.39 18.68
N SER A 163 20.53 -12.79 19.95
CA SER A 163 20.17 -14.17 20.28
C SER A 163 18.82 -14.56 19.67
N THR A 164 17.81 -13.67 19.70
CA THR A 164 16.56 -13.93 18.98
C THR A 164 16.78 -14.06 17.47
N TYR A 165 17.60 -13.20 16.88
CA TYR A 165 17.90 -13.21 15.44
C TYR A 165 18.57 -14.51 14.98
N PHE A 166 19.57 -15.00 15.72
CA PHE A 166 20.30 -16.21 15.37
C PHE A 166 19.61 -17.50 15.82
N ASP A 167 19.13 -17.54 17.06
CA ASP A 167 18.71 -18.80 17.69
C ASP A 167 17.23 -19.12 17.46
N ILE A 168 16.39 -18.10 17.24
CA ILE A 168 14.92 -18.26 17.19
C ILE A 168 14.35 -17.89 15.81
N ASP A 169 14.75 -16.75 15.24
CA ASP A 169 14.35 -16.33 13.89
C ASP A 169 15.20 -17.02 12.81
N THR A 170 16.28 -17.72 13.22
CA THR A 170 17.17 -18.54 12.37
C THR A 170 17.71 -17.78 11.15
N GLN A 171 17.92 -16.48 11.30
CA GLN A 171 18.51 -15.65 10.25
C GLN A 171 20.03 -15.80 10.27
N GLY A 172 20.66 -15.80 9.09
CA GLY A 172 22.10 -16.01 8.93
C GLY A 172 22.79 -14.88 8.17
N GLY A 173 24.11 -14.83 8.25
CA GLY A 173 24.95 -13.87 7.52
C GLY A 173 26.25 -13.57 8.25
N PHE A 174 27.34 -13.34 7.51
CA PHE A 174 28.64 -12.99 8.09
C PHE A 174 28.61 -11.61 8.78
N TYR A 175 27.76 -10.69 8.31
CA TYR A 175 27.50 -9.38 8.92
C TYR A 175 26.00 -9.26 9.25
N PRO A 176 25.59 -9.47 10.51
CA PRO A 176 24.18 -9.49 10.90
C PRO A 176 23.52 -8.10 10.93
N GLU A 177 24.32 -7.03 10.97
CA GLU A 177 23.84 -5.65 11.17
C GLU A 177 22.73 -5.26 10.19
N ASN A 178 22.95 -5.38 8.88
CA ASN A 178 21.95 -5.03 7.87
C ASN A 178 20.67 -5.87 7.98
N GLY A 179 20.81 -7.15 8.30
CA GLY A 179 19.68 -8.05 8.50
C GLY A 179 18.88 -7.69 9.75
N LEU A 180 19.56 -7.36 10.84
CA LEU A 180 18.97 -6.90 12.09
C LEU A 180 18.29 -5.54 11.92
N LYS A 181 18.96 -4.54 11.32
CA LYS A 181 18.38 -3.22 10.98
C LYS A 181 17.09 -3.39 10.19
N LYS A 182 17.11 -4.19 9.12
CA LYS A 182 15.92 -4.49 8.31
C LYS A 182 14.81 -5.15 9.13
N ARG A 183 15.15 -6.07 10.03
CA ARG A 183 14.17 -6.72 10.92
C ARG A 183 13.58 -5.74 11.91
N LEU A 184 14.39 -4.91 12.56
CA LEU A 184 13.94 -3.89 13.51
C LEU A 184 13.04 -2.85 12.83
N LYS A 185 13.42 -2.33 11.65
CA LYS A 185 12.57 -1.41 10.87
C LYS A 185 11.20 -2.02 10.56
N ALA A 186 11.17 -3.28 10.13
CA ALA A 186 9.92 -3.98 9.85
C ALA A 186 9.02 -4.15 11.09
N LEU A 187 9.61 -4.24 12.28
CA LEU A 187 8.90 -4.38 13.56
C LEU A 187 8.54 -3.03 14.19
N TYR A 188 9.32 -1.98 13.96
CA TYR A 188 9.17 -0.67 14.60
C TYR A 188 7.76 -0.09 14.43
N SER A 189 7.22 -0.17 13.21
CA SER A 189 5.85 0.29 12.88
C SER A 189 4.73 -0.42 13.66
N LYS A 190 5.01 -1.60 14.22
CA LYS A 190 4.06 -2.41 15.00
C LYS A 190 4.18 -2.20 16.50
N VAL A 191 5.21 -1.50 16.99
CA VAL A 191 5.45 -1.32 18.42
C VAL A 191 4.91 0.01 18.93
N THR A 192 4.05 -0.05 19.95
CA THR A 192 3.64 1.07 20.79
C THR A 192 4.35 1.01 22.15
N GLU A 193 4.33 2.09 22.94
CA GLU A 193 4.96 2.17 24.27
C GLU A 193 4.46 1.06 25.23
N ASP A 194 3.19 0.67 25.12
CA ASP A 194 2.55 -0.30 26.03
C ASP A 194 2.78 -1.77 25.66
N ILE A 195 3.55 -2.07 24.60
CA ILE A 195 3.80 -3.46 24.23
C ILE A 195 4.64 -4.15 25.28
N ALA A 196 4.05 -5.16 25.91
CA ALA A 196 4.70 -6.06 26.85
C ALA A 196 5.69 -6.97 26.12
N GLN A 197 6.87 -7.12 26.73
CA GLN A 197 7.83 -8.15 26.35
C GLN A 197 7.31 -9.52 26.80
N ARG A 198 7.07 -10.40 25.83
CA ARG A 198 6.73 -11.81 26.08
C ARG A 198 7.69 -12.72 25.33
N GLU A 199 8.53 -13.43 26.08
CA GLU A 199 9.50 -14.36 25.52
C GLU A 199 9.74 -15.55 26.47
N ILE A 200 10.14 -16.67 25.88
CA ILE A 200 10.72 -17.81 26.59
C ILE A 200 12.19 -17.93 26.19
N ASP A 201 13.04 -18.23 27.17
CA ASP A 201 14.45 -18.57 26.95
C ASP A 201 14.57 -19.70 25.91
N ALA A 202 15.31 -19.46 24.83
CA ALA A 202 15.58 -20.43 23.77
C ALA A 202 16.11 -21.76 24.31
N LYS A 203 16.85 -21.74 25.43
CA LYS A 203 17.32 -22.95 26.12
C LYS A 203 16.17 -23.81 26.63
N LYS A 204 15.11 -23.21 27.17
CA LYS A 204 13.92 -23.96 27.66
C LYS A 204 13.21 -24.67 26.51
N ILE A 205 13.08 -24.01 25.36
CA ILE A 205 12.51 -24.59 24.13
C ILE A 205 13.33 -25.82 23.72
N ARG A 206 14.65 -25.66 23.61
CA ARG A 206 15.57 -26.74 23.24
C ARG A 206 15.50 -27.93 24.21
N ILE A 207 15.55 -27.67 25.52
CA ILE A 207 15.51 -28.70 26.55
C ILE A 207 14.19 -29.50 26.49
N SER A 208 13.05 -28.82 26.31
CA SER A 208 11.75 -29.51 26.23
C SER A 208 11.60 -30.34 24.96
N LYS A 209 12.15 -29.85 23.84
CA LYS A 209 12.22 -30.60 22.57
C LYS A 209 13.04 -31.88 22.74
N GLU A 210 14.25 -31.77 23.26
CA GLU A 210 15.16 -32.91 23.49
C GLU A 210 14.56 -33.94 24.46
N LYS A 211 13.90 -33.50 25.54
CA LYS A 211 13.20 -34.39 26.47
C LYS A 211 12.08 -35.19 25.78
N SER A 212 11.31 -34.52 24.92
CA SER A 212 10.22 -35.16 24.17
C SER A 212 10.74 -36.20 23.18
N GLU A 213 11.81 -35.87 22.45
CA GLU A 213 12.45 -36.78 21.50
C GLU A 213 13.09 -37.99 22.21
N ARG A 214 13.66 -37.79 23.40
CA ARG A 214 14.21 -38.88 24.21
C ARG A 214 13.11 -39.83 24.71
N ALA A 215 12.04 -39.29 25.30
CA ALA A 215 10.91 -40.10 25.75
C ALA A 215 10.28 -40.90 24.59
N TYR A 216 10.25 -40.31 23.40
CA TYR A 216 9.76 -40.99 22.20
C TYR A 216 10.67 -42.13 21.74
N LYS A 217 12.00 -41.96 21.79
CA LYS A 217 12.95 -43.04 21.49
C LYS A 217 12.77 -44.22 22.46
N GLU A 218 12.66 -43.95 23.75
CA GLU A 218 12.37 -44.97 24.78
C GLU A 218 11.04 -45.71 24.49
N PHE A 219 9.99 -44.97 24.10
CA PHE A 219 8.73 -45.56 23.69
C PHE A 219 8.86 -46.47 22.46
N LEU A 220 9.63 -46.06 21.45
CA LEU A 220 9.87 -46.89 20.26
C LEU A 220 10.67 -48.15 20.57
N GLU A 221 11.67 -48.05 21.44
CA GLU A 221 12.46 -49.21 21.89
C GLU A 221 11.54 -50.24 22.55
N ILE A 222 10.69 -49.81 23.48
CA ILE A 222 9.71 -50.70 24.14
C ILE A 222 8.69 -51.24 23.14
N LEU A 223 8.18 -50.40 22.22
CA LEU A 223 7.23 -50.81 21.20
C LEU A 223 7.81 -51.87 20.25
N SER A 224 9.10 -51.80 19.92
CA SER A 224 9.78 -52.75 19.03
C SER A 224 10.01 -54.13 19.65
N GLN A 225 9.87 -54.26 20.97
CA GLN A 225 9.92 -55.54 21.68
C GLN A 225 8.58 -56.29 21.64
N ILE A 226 7.50 -55.61 21.22
CA ILE A 226 6.16 -56.19 21.10
C ILE A 226 5.97 -56.73 19.68
N ASP A 227 5.27 -57.86 19.55
CA ASP A 227 4.94 -58.45 18.26
C ASP A 227 4.22 -57.45 17.34
N ASP A 228 4.80 -57.20 16.17
CA ASP A 228 4.30 -56.29 15.13
C ASP A 228 2.92 -56.74 14.59
N GLY A 229 2.56 -58.01 14.79
CA GLY A 229 1.24 -58.56 14.55
C GLY A 229 0.14 -58.08 15.52
N ALA A 230 0.51 -57.67 16.74
CA ALA A 230 -0.41 -57.30 17.83
C ALA A 230 -0.91 -55.85 17.72
N VAL A 231 -0.08 -54.94 17.21
CA VAL A 231 -0.34 -53.50 17.17
C VAL A 231 -1.12 -53.10 15.90
N LYS A 232 -1.99 -52.10 16.01
CA LYS A 232 -2.73 -51.53 14.88
C LYS A 232 -1.77 -50.77 13.95
N ARG A 233 -1.47 -51.35 12.78
CA ARG A 233 -0.53 -50.81 11.77
C ARG A 233 -0.77 -49.35 11.38
N ASN A 234 -2.02 -48.89 11.35
CA ASN A 234 -2.35 -47.49 11.01
C ASN A 234 -1.88 -46.48 12.07
N LEU A 235 -1.67 -46.88 13.33
CA LEU A 235 -1.18 -46.01 14.41
C LEU A 235 0.35 -45.91 14.43
N ILE A 236 1.06 -46.94 13.98
CA ILE A 236 2.52 -47.01 13.96
C ILE A 236 3.13 -46.62 12.61
N ARG A 237 2.31 -46.49 11.56
CA ARG A 237 2.76 -46.10 10.22
C ARG A 237 3.42 -44.71 10.25
N GLY A 238 4.68 -44.66 9.83
CA GLY A 238 5.46 -43.41 9.74
C GLY A 238 6.09 -42.96 11.06
N LEU A 239 6.13 -43.82 12.07
CA LEU A 239 7.01 -43.67 13.22
C LEU A 239 8.43 -44.11 12.82
N THR A 240 9.41 -43.24 13.01
CA THR A 240 10.83 -43.52 12.78
C THR A 240 11.66 -43.06 13.99
N PRO A 241 12.85 -43.62 14.24
CA PRO A 241 13.67 -43.29 15.43
C PRO A 241 14.10 -41.83 15.54
N ASN A 242 14.18 -41.12 14.41
CA ASN A 242 14.66 -39.74 14.32
C ASN A 242 13.53 -38.74 14.02
N LEU A 243 12.30 -39.07 14.44
CA LEU A 243 11.17 -38.17 14.24
C LEU A 243 11.22 -37.03 15.26
N GLU A 244 11.32 -35.80 14.76
CA GLU A 244 11.36 -34.58 15.58
C GLU A 244 10.08 -34.37 16.39
N ALA A 245 10.20 -33.75 17.57
CA ALA A 245 9.08 -33.47 18.46
C ALA A 245 7.90 -32.77 17.77
N ASP A 246 8.18 -31.84 16.86
CA ASP A 246 7.18 -31.08 16.11
C ASP A 246 6.24 -31.98 15.29
N LYS A 247 6.79 -33.09 14.75
CA LYS A 247 6.04 -34.09 13.98
C LYS A 247 5.31 -35.09 14.87
N LEU A 248 5.73 -35.24 16.13
CA LEU A 248 5.10 -36.14 17.10
C LEU A 248 3.77 -35.59 17.62
N LEU A 249 3.66 -34.27 17.81
CA LEU A 249 2.43 -33.61 18.29
C LEU A 249 1.18 -33.99 17.47
N ASP A 250 1.34 -34.23 16.18
CA ASP A 250 0.24 -34.51 15.25
C ASP A 250 -0.07 -36.01 15.11
N ARG A 251 0.66 -36.91 15.79
CA ARG A 251 0.45 -38.37 15.69
C ARG A 251 -0.72 -38.85 16.53
N ALA A 252 -1.63 -39.59 15.90
CA ALA A 252 -2.84 -40.13 16.54
C ALA A 252 -2.54 -41.08 17.71
N ILE A 253 -1.39 -41.78 17.69
CA ILE A 253 -0.98 -42.72 18.73
C ILE A 253 -0.89 -42.06 20.12
N PHE A 254 -0.43 -40.81 20.19
CA PHE A 254 -0.28 -40.09 21.45
C PHE A 254 -1.59 -39.47 21.97
N LYS A 255 -2.70 -39.63 21.22
CA LYS A 255 -4.06 -39.25 21.64
C LYS A 255 -4.90 -40.44 22.11
N LYS A 256 -4.31 -41.64 22.14
CA LYS A 256 -4.96 -42.92 22.42
C LYS A 256 -4.42 -43.54 23.69
N ASP A 257 -5.21 -44.37 24.35
CA ASP A 257 -4.73 -45.12 25.52
C ASP A 257 -4.02 -46.40 25.08
N VAL A 258 -3.27 -47.04 25.99
CA VAL A 258 -2.43 -48.18 25.62
C VAL A 258 -3.26 -49.33 25.01
N ASP A 259 -4.48 -49.53 25.50
CA ASP A 259 -5.45 -50.52 25.03
C ASP A 259 -5.88 -50.30 23.58
N ASP A 260 -5.99 -49.03 23.19
CA ASP A 260 -6.37 -48.65 21.84
C ASP A 260 -5.30 -49.01 20.80
N LEU A 261 -4.06 -49.26 21.22
CA LEU A 261 -2.95 -49.58 20.33
C LEU A 261 -3.07 -51.00 19.75
N PHE A 262 -3.72 -51.90 20.47
CA PHE A 262 -3.76 -53.32 20.14
C PHE A 262 -5.00 -53.72 19.34
N LYS A 263 -4.89 -54.81 18.58
CA LYS A 263 -6.05 -55.46 17.92
C LYS A 263 -6.88 -56.21 19.00
N LYS A 264 -8.19 -56.37 18.76
CA LYS A 264 -9.15 -56.95 19.74
C LYS A 264 -8.76 -58.34 20.30
N ASN A 265 -7.94 -59.11 19.59
CA ASN A 265 -7.54 -60.48 19.97
C ASN A 265 -6.01 -60.63 20.13
N ALA A 266 -5.29 -59.53 20.37
CA ALA A 266 -3.83 -59.58 20.54
C ALA A 266 -3.46 -60.14 21.92
N SER A 267 -2.55 -61.12 21.96
CA SER A 267 -2.01 -61.67 23.20
C SER A 267 -0.74 -60.93 23.59
N VAL A 268 -0.89 -59.89 24.41
CA VAL A 268 0.22 -59.09 24.98
C VAL A 268 0.21 -59.28 26.49
N SER A 269 1.36 -59.53 27.10
CA SER A 269 1.43 -59.73 28.54
C SER A 269 1.05 -58.46 29.32
N SER A 270 0.56 -58.63 30.54
CA SER A 270 0.22 -57.52 31.44
C SER A 270 1.42 -56.63 31.74
N ASP A 271 2.61 -57.22 31.81
CA ASP A 271 3.85 -56.49 32.12
C ASP A 271 4.33 -55.66 30.93
N GLU A 272 4.26 -56.19 29.71
CA GLU A 272 4.56 -55.43 28.48
C GLU A 272 3.59 -54.27 28.31
N LYS A 273 2.31 -54.51 28.57
CA LYS A 273 1.27 -53.48 28.50
C LYS A 273 1.51 -52.36 29.52
N ALA A 274 1.85 -52.70 30.76
CA ALA A 274 2.17 -51.73 31.81
C ALA A 274 3.46 -50.92 31.52
N HIS A 275 4.48 -51.55 30.92
CA HIS A 275 5.69 -50.85 30.47
C HIS A 275 5.39 -49.87 29.33
N LEU A 276 4.66 -50.34 28.31
CA LEU A 276 4.26 -49.50 27.18
C LEU A 276 3.36 -48.35 27.63
N GLU A 277 2.46 -48.59 28.59
CA GLU A 277 1.60 -47.54 29.13
C GLU A 277 2.40 -46.44 29.82
N ARG A 278 3.37 -46.81 30.68
CA ARG A 278 4.27 -45.84 31.33
C ARG A 278 5.06 -45.02 30.31
N ALA A 279 5.60 -45.68 29.28
CA ALA A 279 6.33 -45.01 28.21
C ALA A 279 5.42 -44.07 27.41
N LEU A 280 4.21 -44.52 27.05
CA LEU A 280 3.22 -43.72 26.34
C LEU A 280 2.77 -42.51 27.16
N GLN A 281 2.55 -42.68 28.47
CA GLN A 281 2.21 -41.58 29.38
C GLN A 281 3.38 -40.59 29.53
N SER A 282 4.63 -41.07 29.58
CA SER A 282 5.82 -40.23 29.57
C SER A 282 5.91 -39.39 28.29
N VAL A 283 5.71 -40.00 27.12
CA VAL A 283 5.68 -39.28 25.83
C VAL A 283 4.54 -38.26 25.83
N LYS A 284 3.32 -38.65 26.21
CA LYS A 284 2.16 -37.74 26.30
C LYS A 284 2.46 -36.54 27.20
N LYS A 285 3.07 -36.75 28.36
CA LYS A 285 3.42 -35.67 29.30
C LYS A 285 4.44 -34.71 28.69
N ASN A 286 5.56 -35.23 28.20
CA ASN A 286 6.62 -34.39 27.62
C ASN A 286 6.13 -33.66 26.36
N LEU A 287 5.31 -34.30 25.52
CA LEU A 287 4.69 -33.65 24.37
C LEU A 287 3.71 -32.56 24.77
N ARG A 288 2.91 -32.71 25.84
CA ARG A 288 2.04 -31.64 26.36
C ARG A 288 2.85 -30.46 26.90
N ASP A 289 3.93 -30.73 27.63
CA ASP A 289 4.81 -29.68 28.13
C ASP A 289 5.52 -28.94 26.97
N TYR A 290 5.96 -29.69 25.95
CA TYR A 290 6.50 -29.12 24.72
C TYR A 290 5.44 -28.33 23.94
N GLU A 291 4.21 -28.83 23.82
CA GLU A 291 3.10 -28.16 23.15
C GLU A 291 2.78 -26.81 23.80
N ARG A 292 2.74 -26.74 25.14
CA ARG A 292 2.60 -25.48 25.89
C ARG A 292 3.72 -24.49 25.58
N ILE A 293 4.95 -24.96 25.45
CA ILE A 293 6.08 -24.11 25.06
C ILE A 293 5.95 -23.68 23.58
N CYS A 294 5.43 -24.54 22.71
CA CYS A 294 5.19 -24.20 21.31
C CYS A 294 4.17 -23.06 21.15
N GLU A 295 3.21 -22.91 22.06
CA GLU A 295 2.26 -21.79 22.07
C GLU A 295 2.95 -20.43 22.30
N GLU A 296 4.13 -20.44 22.91
CA GLU A 296 4.93 -19.25 23.25
C GLU A 296 6.01 -18.93 22.21
N ILE A 297 6.29 -19.86 21.29
CA ILE A 297 7.25 -19.67 20.19
C ILE A 297 6.88 -18.48 19.30
N PRO A 298 5.60 -18.29 18.89
CA PRO A 298 5.18 -17.11 18.13
C PRO A 298 5.58 -15.78 18.78
N TYR A 299 5.44 -15.66 20.11
CA TYR A 299 5.84 -14.45 20.84
C TYR A 299 7.36 -14.36 20.94
N SER A 300 8.03 -15.46 21.28
CA SER A 300 9.49 -15.50 21.46
C SER A 300 10.28 -15.18 20.18
N ARG A 301 9.71 -15.41 18.99
CA ARG A 301 10.29 -15.01 17.69
C ARG A 301 10.43 -13.51 17.49
N VAL A 302 9.72 -12.71 18.29
CA VAL A 302 9.70 -11.24 18.18
C VAL A 302 9.95 -10.54 19.52
N GLY A 303 9.71 -11.24 20.64
CA GLY A 303 9.79 -10.71 22.00
C GLY A 303 11.17 -10.16 22.37
N GLY A 304 12.25 -10.81 21.94
CA GLY A 304 13.61 -10.34 22.25
C GLY A 304 14.01 -9.04 21.55
N TYR A 305 13.27 -8.62 20.52
CA TYR A 305 13.46 -7.30 19.89
C TYR A 305 12.72 -6.19 20.63
N VAL A 306 11.66 -6.49 21.38
CA VAL A 306 10.77 -5.49 22.00
C VAL A 306 11.54 -4.49 22.89
N PRO A 307 12.45 -4.90 23.78
CA PRO A 307 13.22 -3.96 24.60
C PRO A 307 14.08 -3.00 23.78
N LEU A 308 14.73 -3.49 22.72
CA LEU A 308 15.53 -2.67 21.83
C LEU A 308 14.64 -1.72 21.01
N LEU A 309 13.46 -2.17 20.57
CA LEU A 309 12.49 -1.34 19.86
C LEU A 309 11.93 -0.22 20.74
N HIS A 310 11.69 -0.48 22.04
CA HIS A 310 11.33 0.55 23.02
C HIS A 310 12.44 1.59 23.18
N GLU A 311 13.69 1.15 23.30
CA GLU A 311 14.83 2.07 23.36
C GLU A 311 14.98 2.89 22.06
N MET A 312 14.77 2.26 20.90
CA MET A 312 14.74 2.95 19.61
C MET A 312 13.66 4.02 19.58
N ARG A 313 12.43 3.71 19.99
CA ARG A 313 11.32 4.66 20.04
C ARG A 313 11.62 5.84 20.98
N ARG A 314 12.16 5.56 22.17
CA ARG A 314 12.61 6.60 23.12
C ARG A 314 13.71 7.48 22.51
N CYS A 315 14.67 6.90 21.79
CA CYS A 315 15.69 7.66 21.07
C CYS A 315 15.10 8.51 19.94
N CYS A 316 14.15 7.98 19.17
CA CYS A 316 13.42 8.71 18.13
C CYS A 316 12.65 9.91 18.70
N GLU A 317 11.95 9.74 19.82
CA GLU A 317 11.20 10.82 20.49
C GLU A 317 12.14 11.90 21.02
N ASN A 318 13.27 11.51 21.61
CA ASN A 318 14.29 12.48 22.06
C ASN A 318 14.90 13.27 20.89
N LEU A 319 15.21 12.60 19.77
CA LEU A 319 15.67 13.27 18.55
C LEU A 319 14.59 14.20 18.00
N SER A 320 13.35 13.73 17.95
CA SER A 320 12.17 14.51 17.53
C SER A 320 12.02 15.78 18.37
N LEU A 321 12.15 15.72 19.69
CA LEU A 321 12.08 16.91 20.55
C LEU A 321 13.29 17.84 20.37
N ARG A 322 14.51 17.29 20.30
CA ARG A 322 15.75 18.09 20.19
C ARG A 322 15.87 18.82 18.86
N GLU A 323 15.54 18.14 17.77
CA GLU A 323 15.67 18.66 16.40
C GLU A 323 14.36 19.27 15.87
N GLY A 324 13.27 19.17 16.64
CA GLY A 324 11.96 19.66 16.24
C GLY A 324 11.38 18.88 15.06
N LEU A 325 11.43 17.55 15.11
CA LEU A 325 10.92 16.68 14.03
C LEU A 325 9.55 16.10 14.39
N ILE A 326 8.66 15.98 13.42
CA ILE A 326 7.40 15.23 13.52
C ILE A 326 7.44 14.03 12.59
N LEU A 327 7.24 12.85 13.17
CA LEU A 327 7.50 11.54 12.55
C LEU A 327 6.27 11.02 11.78
N GLY A 328 5.90 11.73 10.71
CA GLY A 328 4.85 11.31 9.79
C GLY A 328 3.43 11.45 10.34
N SER A 329 2.46 10.95 9.57
CA SER A 329 1.03 11.20 9.82
C SER A 329 0.46 10.58 11.06
N ASP A 330 0.94 9.39 11.38
CA ASP A 330 0.44 8.62 12.50
C ASP A 330 0.89 9.27 13.82
N HIS A 331 2.09 9.87 13.84
CA HIS A 331 2.61 10.57 15.02
C HIS A 331 1.79 11.82 15.35
N TRP A 332 1.51 12.71 14.39
CA TRP A 332 0.68 13.90 14.72
C TRP A 332 -0.75 13.53 15.08
N THR A 333 -1.31 12.47 14.48
CA THR A 333 -2.65 12.00 14.84
C THR A 333 -2.65 11.48 16.27
N ALA A 334 -1.64 10.70 16.66
CA ALA A 334 -1.48 10.21 18.02
C ALA A 334 -1.29 11.35 19.04
N LEU A 335 -0.53 12.40 18.69
CA LEU A 335 -0.36 13.57 19.55
C LEU A 335 -1.68 14.31 19.80
N ILE A 336 -2.50 14.50 18.76
CA ILE A 336 -3.82 15.11 18.89
C ILE A 336 -4.71 14.24 19.77
N LEU A 337 -4.74 12.92 19.55
CA LEU A 337 -5.54 11.99 20.36
C LEU A 337 -5.11 11.99 21.83
N LYS A 338 -3.80 12.07 22.11
CA LYS A 338 -3.27 12.17 23.47
C LYS A 338 -3.72 13.46 24.14
N ALA A 339 -3.61 14.60 23.46
CA ALA A 339 -4.07 15.88 24.02
C ALA A 339 -5.58 15.92 24.24
N LEU A 340 -6.38 15.24 23.40
CA LEU A 340 -7.83 15.12 23.61
C LEU A 340 -8.21 14.36 24.90
N GLN A 341 -7.29 13.59 25.48
CA GLN A 341 -7.47 12.94 26.79
C GLN A 341 -7.14 13.87 27.96
N GLU A 342 -6.49 15.00 27.72
CA GLU A 342 -6.12 15.96 28.75
C GLU A 342 -7.27 16.92 29.07
N ASP A 343 -7.50 17.16 30.36
CA ASP A 343 -8.53 18.10 30.81
C ASP A 343 -8.23 19.51 30.28
N GLY A 344 -9.19 20.08 29.53
CA GLY A 344 -9.11 21.45 29.02
C GLY A 344 -8.71 21.58 27.55
N PHE A 345 -8.14 20.55 26.91
CA PHE A 345 -7.79 20.64 25.49
C PHE A 345 -9.01 20.72 24.57
N VAL A 346 -10.06 19.94 24.82
CA VAL A 346 -11.32 20.01 24.04
C VAL A 346 -11.95 21.41 24.10
N PRO A 347 -12.12 22.04 25.29
CA PRO A 347 -12.49 23.46 25.37
C PRO A 347 -11.61 24.40 24.54
N LEU A 348 -10.28 24.21 24.53
CA LEU A 348 -9.36 25.02 23.71
C LEU A 348 -9.57 24.79 22.21
N VAL A 349 -9.84 23.55 21.79
CA VAL A 349 -10.26 23.23 20.42
C VAL A 349 -11.52 24.00 20.06
N PHE A 350 -12.51 24.05 20.94
CA PHE A 350 -13.74 24.82 20.71
C PHE A 350 -13.50 26.33 20.75
N GLU A 351 -12.57 26.84 21.54
CA GLU A 351 -12.24 28.27 21.53
C GLU A 351 -11.54 28.69 20.23
N HIS A 352 -10.58 27.90 19.74
CA HIS A 352 -9.82 28.21 18.53
C HIS A 352 -10.57 27.88 17.24
N PHE A 353 -11.27 26.74 17.20
CA PHE A 353 -11.95 26.24 16.01
C PHE A 353 -13.46 26.39 16.05
N GLY A 354 -14.06 26.62 17.22
CA GLY A 354 -15.50 26.86 17.34
C GLY A 354 -15.92 28.10 16.56
N GLY A 355 -16.95 27.93 15.72
CA GLY A 355 -17.40 28.98 14.83
C GLY A 355 -16.50 29.26 13.61
N LEU A 356 -15.34 28.60 13.46
CA LEU A 356 -14.57 28.62 12.21
C LEU A 356 -15.26 27.81 11.12
N PHE A 357 -15.71 26.59 11.45
CA PHE A 357 -16.37 25.69 10.52
C PHE A 357 -17.78 25.35 10.99
N SER A 358 -18.76 25.48 10.11
CA SER A 358 -20.16 25.12 10.36
C SER A 358 -20.65 24.00 9.45
N HIS A 359 -20.05 23.87 8.26
CA HIS A 359 -20.46 22.87 7.28
C HIS A 359 -19.27 22.06 6.76
N PHE A 360 -19.34 20.75 6.95
CA PHE A 360 -18.32 19.78 6.55
C PHE A 360 -18.80 18.96 5.35
N LEU A 361 -17.96 18.85 4.34
CA LEU A 361 -18.15 17.95 3.21
C LEU A 361 -16.98 16.98 3.16
N PHE A 362 -17.23 15.69 3.35
CA PHE A 362 -16.20 14.67 3.46
C PHE A 362 -16.29 13.72 2.27
N ASP A 363 -15.26 13.72 1.41
CA ASP A 363 -15.13 12.82 0.27
C ASP A 363 -14.32 11.56 0.60
N GLU A 364 -14.61 10.46 -0.10
CA GLU A 364 -13.95 9.16 0.05
C GLU A 364 -13.85 8.68 1.52
N PHE A 365 -14.93 8.88 2.30
CA PHE A 365 -14.92 8.63 3.75
C PHE A 365 -14.54 7.21 4.15
N GLN A 366 -14.81 6.22 3.29
CA GLN A 366 -14.44 4.82 3.56
C GLN A 366 -12.92 4.58 3.67
N ASP A 367 -12.08 5.55 3.28
CA ASP A 367 -10.63 5.47 3.40
C ASP A 367 -10.11 6.11 4.72
N THR A 368 -10.99 6.68 5.53
CA THR A 368 -10.63 7.35 6.81
C THR A 368 -10.26 6.31 7.86
N SER A 369 -9.22 6.56 8.66
CA SER A 369 -8.89 5.71 9.79
C SER A 369 -9.70 6.06 11.05
N ARG A 370 -9.82 5.10 11.97
CA ARG A 370 -10.47 5.31 13.28
C ARG A 370 -9.86 6.49 14.03
N GLN A 371 -8.53 6.53 14.07
CA GLN A 371 -7.75 7.55 14.75
C GLN A 371 -7.96 8.93 14.13
N GLN A 372 -8.02 9.04 12.80
CA GLN A 372 -8.32 10.30 12.11
C GLN A 372 -9.75 10.78 12.41
N TRP A 373 -10.72 9.87 12.43
CA TRP A 373 -12.10 10.18 12.78
C TRP A 373 -12.22 10.69 14.22
N GLU A 374 -11.61 9.99 15.18
CA GLU A 374 -11.61 10.36 16.60
C GLU A 374 -10.89 11.70 16.84
N ALA A 375 -9.77 11.95 16.15
CA ALA A 375 -9.04 13.22 16.28
C ALA A 375 -9.83 14.43 15.74
N LEU A 376 -10.70 14.22 14.74
CA LEU A 376 -11.55 15.27 14.17
C LEU A 376 -12.94 15.37 14.81
N TYR A 377 -13.36 14.34 15.55
CA TYR A 377 -14.69 14.21 16.10
C TYR A 377 -15.15 15.44 16.90
N PRO A 378 -14.35 16.03 17.81
CA PRO A 378 -14.78 17.21 18.57
C PRO A 378 -15.18 18.39 17.67
N ILE A 379 -14.47 18.58 16.55
CA ILE A 379 -14.75 19.69 15.62
C ILE A 379 -16.08 19.45 14.88
N PHE A 380 -16.39 18.19 14.54
CA PHE A 380 -17.68 17.85 13.94
C PHE A 380 -18.82 18.00 14.96
N GLU A 381 -18.61 17.53 16.19
CA GLU A 381 -19.57 17.61 17.29
C GLU A 381 -19.96 19.07 17.59
N GLU A 382 -18.97 19.96 17.71
CA GLU A 382 -19.20 21.38 17.95
C GLU A 382 -20.00 22.03 16.80
N ALA A 383 -19.57 21.81 15.56
CA ALA A 383 -20.25 22.39 14.41
C ALA A 383 -21.70 21.92 14.28
N LEU A 384 -21.96 20.63 14.52
CA LEU A 384 -23.32 20.09 14.51
C LEU A 384 -24.14 20.64 15.70
N SER A 385 -23.57 20.75 16.89
CA SER A 385 -24.25 21.31 18.06
C SER A 385 -24.71 22.76 17.84
N GLN A 386 -24.01 23.51 16.99
CA GLN A 386 -24.38 24.88 16.59
C GLN A 386 -25.38 24.95 15.42
N GLY A 387 -25.96 23.82 14.97
CA GLY A 387 -26.90 23.77 13.84
C GLY A 387 -26.23 23.65 12.46
N GLY A 388 -24.97 23.20 12.44
CA GLY A 388 -24.19 22.94 11.24
C GLY A 388 -24.61 21.69 10.47
N SER A 389 -23.77 21.26 9.52
CA SER A 389 -24.03 20.03 8.77
C SER A 389 -22.78 19.21 8.45
N LEU A 390 -22.90 17.90 8.50
CA LEU A 390 -21.89 16.94 8.06
C LEU A 390 -22.42 16.16 6.85
N PHE A 391 -21.75 16.30 5.70
CA PHE A 391 -22.11 15.65 4.45
C PHE A 391 -21.01 14.68 4.04
N VAL A 392 -21.26 13.38 4.17
CA VAL A 392 -20.27 12.31 3.98
C VAL A 392 -20.56 11.54 2.70
N VAL A 393 -19.57 11.37 1.84
CA VAL A 393 -19.68 10.65 0.57
C VAL A 393 -18.66 9.53 0.51
N GLY A 394 -19.08 8.35 0.03
CA GLY A 394 -18.17 7.21 -0.05
C GLY A 394 -18.75 6.02 -0.82
N ASP A 395 -17.89 5.01 -1.01
CA ASP A 395 -18.24 3.71 -1.58
C ASP A 395 -17.34 2.62 -0.98
N VAL A 396 -17.90 1.78 -0.12
CA VAL A 396 -17.18 0.68 0.55
C VAL A 396 -16.55 -0.30 -0.44
N LYS A 397 -17.08 -0.42 -1.66
CA LYS A 397 -16.50 -1.26 -2.73
C LYS A 397 -15.17 -0.69 -3.26
N GLN A 398 -14.83 0.54 -2.90
CA GLN A 398 -13.60 1.23 -3.26
C GLN A 398 -12.65 1.42 -2.07
N ALA A 399 -12.93 0.82 -0.90
CA ALA A 399 -12.03 0.84 0.24
C ALA A 399 -10.79 -0.03 -0.05
N ILE A 400 -9.67 0.62 -0.39
CA ILE A 400 -8.40 -0.02 -0.82
C ILE A 400 -7.18 0.54 -0.08
N TYR A 401 -7.39 1.23 1.04
CA TYR A 401 -6.32 1.82 1.86
C TYR A 401 -6.30 1.23 3.27
N HIS A 402 -6.71 -0.03 3.43
CA HIS A 402 -6.69 -0.72 4.73
C HIS A 402 -5.26 -0.80 5.31
N TRP A 403 -4.25 -0.97 4.45
CA TRP A 403 -2.84 -0.92 4.84
C TRP A 403 -2.38 0.45 5.39
N ARG A 404 -3.17 1.53 5.21
CA ARG A 404 -2.99 2.86 5.84
C ARG A 404 -3.93 3.08 7.04
N GLY A 405 -4.56 2.02 7.54
CA GLY A 405 -5.51 2.09 8.65
C GLY A 405 -6.94 2.51 8.25
N GLY A 406 -7.26 2.58 6.95
CA GLY A 406 -8.62 2.89 6.50
C GLY A 406 -9.64 1.87 7.03
N ASP A 407 -10.69 2.37 7.69
CA ASP A 407 -11.75 1.58 8.30
C ASP A 407 -13.08 1.83 7.57
N MET A 408 -13.45 0.88 6.71
CA MET A 408 -14.70 0.98 5.95
C MET A 408 -15.96 0.83 6.81
N GLU A 409 -15.86 0.26 8.02
CA GLU A 409 -16.99 0.08 8.92
C GLU A 409 -17.49 1.44 9.44
N LEU A 410 -16.58 2.42 9.60
CA LEU A 410 -16.93 3.80 9.97
C LEU A 410 -18.01 4.41 9.07
N PHE A 411 -18.00 4.08 7.78
CA PHE A 411 -18.96 4.64 6.84
C PHE A 411 -20.41 4.19 7.12
N ASP A 412 -20.60 3.04 7.77
CA ASP A 412 -21.90 2.61 8.30
C ASP A 412 -22.16 3.10 9.72
N GLU A 413 -21.13 3.11 10.56
CA GLU A 413 -21.26 3.52 11.95
C GLU A 413 -21.53 5.01 12.13
N VAL A 414 -21.14 5.88 11.20
CA VAL A 414 -21.39 7.33 11.28
C VAL A 414 -22.88 7.67 11.39
N LEU A 415 -23.78 6.79 10.92
CA LEU A 415 -25.23 6.94 11.06
C LEU A 415 -25.79 6.36 12.38
N GLN A 416 -24.96 5.77 13.24
CA GLN A 416 -25.37 5.32 14.57
C GLN A 416 -25.54 6.54 15.47
N ARG A 417 -26.75 7.11 15.43
CA ARG A 417 -27.12 8.35 16.15
C ARG A 417 -26.69 8.33 17.62
N ASP A 418 -27.04 7.27 18.35
CA ASP A 418 -26.76 7.18 19.79
C ASP A 418 -25.26 7.07 20.11
N ARG A 419 -24.45 6.64 19.13
CA ARG A 419 -23.01 6.48 19.29
C ARG A 419 -22.25 7.78 19.08
N TYR A 420 -22.62 8.55 18.05
CA TYR A 420 -21.84 9.71 17.64
C TYR A 420 -22.58 11.03 17.83
N PHE A 421 -23.86 11.14 17.46
CA PHE A 421 -24.51 12.44 17.45
C PHE A 421 -25.98 12.33 17.91
N PRO A 422 -26.24 12.15 19.22
CA PRO A 422 -27.59 11.94 19.75
C PRO A 422 -28.52 13.14 19.49
N PHE A 423 -27.94 14.33 19.32
CA PHE A 423 -28.62 15.60 19.11
C PHE A 423 -28.92 15.94 17.64
N ILE A 424 -28.67 15.04 16.68
CA ILE A 424 -28.98 15.31 15.25
C ILE A 424 -30.49 15.38 14.99
N ASP A 425 -30.91 16.44 14.30
CA ASP A 425 -32.30 16.65 13.91
C ASP A 425 -32.64 15.96 12.60
N VAL A 426 -31.75 16.06 11.60
CA VAL A 426 -31.97 15.49 10.26
C VAL A 426 -30.85 14.52 9.94
N MET A 427 -31.21 13.24 9.80
CA MET A 427 -30.30 12.19 9.34
C MET A 427 -30.83 11.59 8.04
N LYS A 428 -30.01 11.58 6.98
CA LYS A 428 -30.36 11.01 5.68
C LYS A 428 -29.31 10.03 5.19
N ASP A 429 -29.79 8.97 4.56
CA ASP A 429 -28.98 7.98 3.87
C ASP A 429 -29.46 7.87 2.42
N GLU A 430 -28.68 8.41 1.48
CA GLU A 430 -29.05 8.47 0.07
C GLU A 430 -28.09 7.65 -0.79
N ILE A 431 -28.61 7.10 -1.89
CA ILE A 431 -27.84 6.28 -2.83
C ILE A 431 -27.78 6.98 -4.19
N LEU A 432 -26.57 7.17 -4.73
CA LEU A 432 -26.37 7.56 -6.11
C LEU A 432 -26.17 6.30 -6.97
N GLY A 433 -27.28 5.79 -7.51
CA GLY A 433 -27.27 4.55 -8.33
C GLY A 433 -26.87 4.75 -9.79
N LYS A 434 -26.94 5.98 -10.33
CA LYS A 434 -26.72 6.22 -11.77
C LYS A 434 -25.26 6.40 -12.12
N ASN A 435 -24.72 5.57 -13.01
CA ASN A 435 -23.36 5.68 -13.56
C ASN A 435 -23.35 6.63 -14.78
N TYR A 436 -22.54 7.69 -14.70
CA TYR A 436 -22.36 8.67 -15.78
C TYR A 436 -21.03 8.52 -16.52
N ARG A 437 -20.17 7.61 -16.06
CA ARG A 437 -18.79 7.44 -16.55
C ARG A 437 -18.71 6.46 -17.70
N ALA A 438 -19.23 5.25 -17.49
CA ALA A 438 -18.96 4.08 -18.33
C ALA A 438 -20.12 3.76 -19.27
N HIS A 439 -19.79 3.08 -20.37
CA HIS A 439 -20.76 2.59 -21.32
C HIS A 439 -21.76 1.62 -20.65
N PRO A 440 -23.07 1.67 -20.97
CA PRO A 440 -24.08 0.82 -20.34
C PRO A 440 -23.75 -0.67 -20.29
N ALA A 441 -23.20 -1.21 -21.37
CA ALA A 441 -22.73 -2.60 -21.45
C ALA A 441 -21.66 -2.96 -20.40
N LEU A 442 -20.73 -2.04 -20.10
CA LEU A 442 -19.69 -2.24 -19.08
C LEU A 442 -20.29 -2.18 -17.67
N VAL A 443 -21.26 -1.30 -17.44
CA VAL A 443 -22.00 -1.24 -16.17
C VAL A 443 -22.76 -2.55 -15.94
N ASP A 444 -23.46 -3.07 -16.95
CA ASP A 444 -24.15 -4.37 -16.90
C ASP A 444 -23.16 -5.51 -16.66
N PHE A 445 -22.00 -5.51 -17.33
CA PHE A 445 -20.93 -6.49 -17.08
C PHE A 445 -20.49 -6.51 -15.62
N VAL A 446 -20.16 -5.35 -15.05
CA VAL A 446 -19.70 -5.25 -13.66
C VAL A 446 -20.81 -5.68 -12.69
N ASN A 447 -22.05 -5.22 -12.89
CA ASN A 447 -23.19 -5.63 -12.06
C ASN A 447 -23.36 -7.16 -12.06
N ARG A 448 -23.36 -7.80 -13.23
CA ARG A 448 -23.50 -9.25 -13.37
C ARG A 448 -22.33 -10.04 -12.78
N LEU A 449 -21.11 -9.55 -12.94
CA LEU A 449 -19.92 -10.19 -12.41
C LEU A 449 -19.91 -10.25 -10.88
N PHE A 450 -20.36 -9.18 -10.21
CA PHE A 450 -20.39 -9.09 -8.75
C PHE A 450 -21.74 -9.53 -8.13
N ALA A 451 -22.80 -9.71 -8.92
CA ALA A 451 -24.11 -10.17 -8.45
C ALA A 451 -24.08 -11.44 -7.58
N PRO A 452 -23.22 -12.47 -7.85
CA PRO A 452 -23.16 -13.64 -6.99
C PRO A 452 -22.67 -13.36 -5.55
N LEU A 453 -22.03 -12.20 -5.29
CA LEU A 453 -21.62 -11.81 -3.93
C LEU A 453 -22.79 -11.38 -3.04
N LYS A 454 -24.00 -11.24 -3.59
CA LYS A 454 -25.25 -11.01 -2.85
C LYS A 454 -25.81 -12.28 -2.19
N ASP A 455 -25.22 -13.43 -2.48
CA ASP A 455 -25.58 -14.70 -1.87
C ASP A 455 -24.51 -15.18 -0.90
N LEU A 456 -24.85 -15.27 0.38
CA LEU A 456 -23.93 -15.68 1.45
C LEU A 456 -23.32 -17.06 1.18
N SER A 457 -24.08 -18.00 0.59
CA SER A 457 -23.59 -19.35 0.31
C SER A 457 -22.50 -19.36 -0.77
N THR A 458 -22.65 -18.50 -1.77
CA THR A 458 -21.68 -18.28 -2.83
C THR A 458 -20.42 -17.62 -2.30
N VAL A 459 -20.54 -16.59 -1.45
CA VAL A 459 -19.37 -15.95 -0.84
C VAL A 459 -18.57 -16.95 0.01
N LYS A 460 -19.25 -17.76 0.84
CA LYS A 460 -18.57 -18.78 1.65
C LYS A 460 -17.81 -19.80 0.79
N SER A 461 -18.50 -20.40 -0.19
CA SER A 461 -17.94 -21.50 -0.98
C SER A 461 -16.94 -21.06 -2.05
N CYS A 462 -17.15 -19.92 -2.72
CA CYS A 462 -16.32 -19.48 -3.85
C CYS A 462 -15.17 -18.54 -3.45
N ILE A 463 -15.31 -17.84 -2.33
CA ILE A 463 -14.32 -16.86 -1.87
C ILE A 463 -13.67 -17.31 -0.57
N ALA A 464 -14.43 -17.40 0.53
CA ALA A 464 -13.86 -17.61 1.86
C ALA A 464 -13.15 -18.97 2.00
N ASP A 465 -13.82 -20.06 1.60
CA ASP A 465 -13.24 -21.41 1.67
C ASP A 465 -12.06 -21.62 0.73
N GLU A 466 -12.09 -20.97 -0.42
CA GLU A 466 -11.09 -21.14 -1.47
C GLU A 466 -9.83 -20.31 -1.20
N LEU A 467 -9.98 -19.10 -0.65
CA LEU A 467 -8.87 -18.14 -0.47
C LEU A 467 -8.25 -18.15 0.95
N LEU A 468 -9.03 -18.38 2.00
CA LEU A 468 -8.50 -18.38 3.39
C LEU A 468 -7.84 -19.72 3.77
N GLY A 469 -7.96 -20.74 2.94
CA GLY A 469 -7.39 -22.06 3.18
C GLY A 469 -8.16 -22.90 4.21
N LYS A 470 -7.74 -24.16 4.34
CA LYS A 470 -8.47 -25.17 5.14
C LYS A 470 -8.36 -24.98 6.65
N ASN A 471 -7.24 -24.42 7.12
CA ASN A 471 -6.94 -24.32 8.56
C ASN A 471 -7.50 -23.03 9.21
N THR A 472 -8.12 -22.14 8.44
CA THR A 472 -8.68 -20.90 8.97
C THR A 472 -10.00 -21.19 9.71
N PRO A 473 -10.19 -20.69 10.94
CA PRO A 473 -11.39 -20.94 11.73
C PRO A 473 -12.68 -20.55 10.99
N VAL A 474 -13.74 -21.35 11.16
CA VAL A 474 -15.04 -21.14 10.50
C VAL A 474 -15.65 -19.78 10.84
N VAL A 475 -15.46 -19.31 12.08
CA VAL A 475 -15.94 -17.98 12.52
C VAL A 475 -15.36 -16.86 11.66
N VAL A 476 -14.07 -16.93 11.32
CA VAL A 476 -13.41 -15.93 10.46
C VAL A 476 -13.97 -15.97 9.04
N LYS A 477 -14.21 -17.17 8.50
CA LYS A 477 -14.79 -17.33 7.16
C LYS A 477 -16.21 -16.77 7.08
N ASN A 478 -17.00 -16.97 8.14
CA ASN A 478 -18.35 -16.41 8.25
C ASN A 478 -18.31 -14.89 8.34
N ASP A 479 -17.45 -14.33 9.19
CA ASP A 479 -17.27 -12.88 9.34
C ASP A 479 -16.86 -12.22 8.01
N LEU A 480 -15.88 -12.80 7.30
CA LEU A 480 -15.51 -12.34 5.96
C LEU A 480 -16.71 -12.36 5.00
N ALA A 481 -17.48 -13.45 5.01
CA ALA A 481 -18.60 -13.61 4.11
C ALA A 481 -19.71 -12.58 4.37
N GLU A 482 -19.99 -12.28 5.63
CA GLU A 482 -20.95 -11.24 6.05
C GLU A 482 -20.46 -9.84 5.66
N LYS A 483 -19.16 -9.54 5.83
CA LYS A 483 -18.56 -8.27 5.41
C LYS A 483 -18.64 -8.05 3.90
N ILE A 484 -18.30 -9.08 3.11
CA ILE A 484 -18.43 -9.03 1.64
C ILE A 484 -19.90 -8.85 1.25
N LEU A 485 -20.81 -9.62 1.85
CA LEU A 485 -22.24 -9.50 1.59
C LEU A 485 -22.70 -8.06 1.85
N LYS A 486 -22.41 -7.49 3.02
CA LYS A 486 -22.79 -6.12 3.37
C LYS A 486 -22.21 -5.09 2.39
N ALA A 487 -20.98 -5.26 1.93
CA ALA A 487 -20.34 -4.34 0.99
C ALA A 487 -20.97 -4.38 -0.42
N TYR A 488 -21.33 -5.58 -0.89
CA TYR A 488 -21.80 -5.83 -2.26
C TYR A 488 -23.32 -6.03 -2.39
N ASP A 489 -24.06 -6.04 -1.29
CA ASP A 489 -25.54 -5.97 -1.25
C ASP A 489 -26.06 -4.59 -1.71
N SER A 490 -25.17 -3.59 -1.73
CA SER A 490 -25.50 -2.26 -2.24
C SER A 490 -26.02 -2.28 -3.70
N HIS A 491 -26.94 -1.36 -4.00
CA HIS A 491 -27.74 -1.36 -5.23
C HIS A 491 -26.89 -1.45 -6.51
N GLU A 492 -27.38 -2.22 -7.48
CA GLU A 492 -26.83 -2.28 -8.84
C GLU A 492 -26.84 -0.90 -9.48
N GLN A 493 -25.83 -0.62 -10.29
CA GLN A 493 -25.73 0.66 -10.96
C GLN A 493 -26.62 0.71 -12.20
N GLU A 494 -27.34 1.81 -12.37
CA GLU A 494 -28.07 2.11 -13.60
C GLU A 494 -27.19 2.96 -14.52
N ALA A 495 -27.00 2.56 -15.77
CA ALA A 495 -26.23 3.37 -16.71
C ALA A 495 -27.03 4.59 -17.20
N SER A 496 -26.38 5.75 -17.27
CA SER A 496 -26.94 6.95 -17.90
C SER A 496 -26.61 6.97 -19.39
N ALA A 497 -27.62 7.05 -20.26
CA ALA A 497 -27.46 7.12 -21.72
C ALA A 497 -26.95 8.48 -22.26
N LYS A 498 -26.53 9.40 -21.39
CA LYS A 498 -26.24 10.80 -21.77
C LYS A 498 -24.84 11.06 -22.34
N ARG A 499 -23.87 10.15 -22.15
CA ARG A 499 -22.49 10.36 -22.61
C ARG A 499 -22.32 9.74 -24.01
N PRO A 500 -21.86 10.50 -25.02
CA PRO A 500 -21.48 9.91 -26.31
C PRO A 500 -20.20 9.09 -26.12
N PHE A 501 -20.18 7.87 -26.66
CA PHE A 501 -19.01 6.99 -26.66
C PHE A 501 -18.48 6.86 -28.09
N LYS A 502 -17.16 6.94 -28.25
CA LYS A 502 -16.51 6.90 -29.57
C LYS A 502 -16.40 5.46 -30.08
N ARG A 503 -16.34 4.47 -29.18
CA ARG A 503 -16.16 3.06 -29.54
C ARG A 503 -17.28 2.17 -29.00
N ARG A 504 -17.48 1.04 -29.70
CA ARG A 504 -18.33 -0.06 -29.21
C ARG A 504 -17.73 -0.68 -27.95
N PRO A 505 -18.58 -1.05 -26.97
CA PRO A 505 -18.12 -1.67 -25.74
C PRO A 505 -17.52 -3.05 -26.02
N LYS A 506 -16.49 -3.41 -25.25
CA LYS A 506 -15.88 -4.74 -25.32
C LYS A 506 -15.25 -5.14 -24.00
N VAL A 507 -15.46 -6.38 -23.59
CA VAL A 507 -14.80 -7.02 -22.46
C VAL A 507 -14.13 -8.29 -22.94
N SER A 508 -12.83 -8.44 -22.72
CA SER A 508 -12.08 -9.65 -23.06
C SER A 508 -11.41 -10.22 -21.82
N ILE A 509 -11.73 -11.48 -21.54
CA ILE A 509 -11.25 -12.26 -20.41
C ILE A 509 -10.30 -13.32 -20.97
N PHE A 510 -9.05 -13.30 -20.52
CA PHE A 510 -8.05 -14.29 -20.94
C PHE A 510 -7.71 -15.21 -19.77
N GLU A 511 -8.10 -16.48 -19.82
CA GLU A 511 -7.69 -17.47 -18.83
C GLU A 511 -6.31 -18.03 -19.21
N VAL A 512 -5.38 -18.02 -18.25
CA VAL A 512 -4.00 -18.47 -18.46
C VAL A 512 -3.57 -19.36 -17.31
N SER A 513 -3.17 -20.60 -17.59
CA SER A 513 -2.75 -21.56 -16.57
C SER A 513 -1.42 -22.22 -16.93
N GLY A 514 -0.52 -22.35 -15.95
CA GLY A 514 0.83 -22.90 -16.18
C GLY A 514 1.77 -22.66 -15.02
N SER A 515 3.07 -22.83 -15.26
CA SER A 515 4.11 -22.30 -14.37
C SER A 515 4.14 -20.77 -14.43
N LYS A 516 4.73 -20.13 -13.42
CA LYS A 516 4.82 -18.65 -13.38
C LYS A 516 5.48 -18.06 -14.63
N LYS A 517 6.52 -18.73 -15.16
CA LYS A 517 7.26 -18.26 -16.33
C LYS A 517 6.42 -18.36 -17.61
N GLU A 518 5.74 -19.49 -17.80
CA GLU A 518 4.83 -19.69 -18.95
C GLU A 518 3.68 -18.69 -18.92
N ILE A 519 3.06 -18.48 -17.74
CA ILE A 519 1.99 -17.49 -17.55
C ILE A 519 2.47 -16.08 -17.93
N ARG A 520 3.61 -15.63 -17.41
CA ARG A 520 4.16 -14.30 -17.72
C ARG A 520 4.44 -14.13 -19.22
N SER A 521 4.99 -15.16 -19.87
CA SER A 521 5.23 -15.15 -21.32
C SER A 521 3.94 -15.09 -22.14
N GLY A 522 2.93 -15.89 -21.79
CA GLY A 522 1.63 -15.89 -22.46
C GLY A 522 0.90 -14.56 -22.33
N ILE A 523 0.94 -13.95 -21.13
CA ILE A 523 0.40 -12.62 -20.88
C ILE A 523 1.14 -11.58 -21.72
N LYS A 524 2.48 -11.57 -21.71
CA LYS A 524 3.29 -10.62 -22.48
C LYS A 524 2.84 -10.57 -23.94
N ASN A 525 2.83 -11.73 -24.60
CA ASN A 525 2.52 -11.82 -26.02
C ASN A 525 1.09 -11.31 -26.33
N ARG A 526 0.10 -11.78 -25.56
CA ARG A 526 -1.30 -11.39 -25.78
C ARG A 526 -1.58 -9.93 -25.41
N LEU A 527 -0.94 -9.43 -24.36
CA LEU A 527 -1.05 -8.04 -23.91
C LEU A 527 -0.51 -7.09 -24.99
N ILE A 528 0.72 -7.31 -25.47
CA ILE A 528 1.34 -6.51 -26.53
C ILE A 528 0.44 -6.49 -27.76
N GLN A 529 -0.03 -7.66 -28.20
CA GLN A 529 -0.91 -7.77 -29.36
C GLN A 529 -2.17 -6.90 -29.20
N LYS A 530 -2.87 -7.03 -28.06
CA LYS A 530 -4.13 -6.30 -27.83
C LYS A 530 -3.92 -4.81 -27.59
N VAL A 531 -2.84 -4.41 -26.92
CA VAL A 531 -2.48 -3.01 -26.76
C VAL A 531 -2.16 -2.39 -28.12
N ARG A 532 -1.40 -3.08 -28.98
CA ARG A 532 -1.09 -2.64 -30.35
C ARG A 532 -2.37 -2.49 -31.20
N GLU A 533 -3.25 -3.49 -31.18
CA GLU A 533 -4.56 -3.41 -31.85
C GLU A 533 -5.35 -2.18 -31.39
N GLU A 534 -5.47 -1.93 -30.09
CA GLU A 534 -6.20 -0.78 -29.54
C GLU A 534 -5.52 0.56 -29.84
N TRP A 535 -4.18 0.58 -29.89
CA TRP A 535 -3.34 1.73 -30.17
C TRP A 535 -3.44 2.17 -31.64
N GLU A 536 -3.42 1.22 -32.57
CA GLU A 536 -3.47 1.47 -34.01
C GLU A 536 -4.89 1.77 -34.50
N SER A 537 -5.90 1.09 -33.95
CA SER A 537 -7.30 1.24 -34.36
C SER A 537 -8.01 2.47 -33.78
N ARG A 538 -7.27 3.41 -33.17
CA ARG A 538 -7.84 4.61 -32.57
C ARG A 538 -8.07 5.71 -33.62
N PRO A 539 -9.19 6.46 -33.55
CA PRO A 539 -9.30 7.71 -34.28
C PRO A 539 -8.26 8.71 -33.74
N ARG A 540 -7.41 9.26 -34.60
CA ARG A 540 -6.53 10.38 -34.26
C ARG A 540 -7.16 11.65 -34.84
N GLU A 541 -7.85 12.42 -34.02
CA GLU A 541 -8.35 13.76 -34.40
C GLU A 541 -7.34 14.82 -33.93
N ASP A 542 -7.24 15.94 -34.66
CA ASP A 542 -6.42 17.08 -34.25
C ASP A 542 -6.87 17.59 -32.88
N GLY A 543 -5.98 17.50 -31.88
CA GLY A 543 -6.20 18.00 -30.52
C GLY A 543 -6.67 16.97 -29.48
N ASP A 544 -6.79 15.68 -29.80
CA ASP A 544 -7.11 14.63 -28.82
C ASP A 544 -5.85 14.27 -27.99
N CYS A 545 -5.58 15.03 -26.91
CA CYS A 545 -4.35 14.95 -26.11
C CYS A 545 -4.39 13.90 -24.97
N ALA A 546 -5.49 13.17 -24.78
CA ALA A 546 -5.63 12.23 -23.68
C ALA A 546 -5.13 10.83 -24.06
N SER A 547 -4.18 10.29 -23.28
CA SER A 547 -3.80 8.88 -23.33
C SER A 547 -5.03 7.96 -23.18
N PRO A 548 -5.43 7.20 -24.22
CA PRO A 548 -6.69 6.46 -24.22
C PRO A 548 -6.59 5.08 -23.56
N ILE A 549 -5.37 4.62 -23.24
CA ILE A 549 -5.10 3.26 -22.77
C ILE A 549 -4.34 3.29 -21.45
N ALA A 550 -4.89 2.59 -20.44
CA ALA A 550 -4.22 2.36 -19.18
C ALA A 550 -3.98 0.86 -18.92
N CYS A 551 -2.77 0.50 -18.52
CA CYS A 551 -2.44 -0.80 -17.95
C CYS A 551 -2.35 -0.67 -16.42
N LEU A 552 -3.30 -1.30 -15.73
CA LEU A 552 -3.43 -1.25 -14.28
C LEU A 552 -2.85 -2.52 -13.66
N VAL A 553 -1.85 -2.34 -12.80
CA VAL A 553 -1.16 -3.43 -12.10
C VAL A 553 -1.24 -3.26 -10.59
N ARG A 554 -0.91 -4.31 -9.82
CA ARG A 554 -0.95 -4.25 -8.36
C ARG A 554 0.30 -3.62 -7.76
N SER A 555 1.49 -3.91 -8.31
CA SER A 555 2.77 -3.48 -7.75
C SER A 555 3.57 -2.59 -8.71
N HIS A 556 4.48 -1.80 -8.14
CA HIS A 556 5.46 -1.01 -8.89
C HIS A 556 6.38 -1.89 -9.76
N LYS A 557 6.77 -3.06 -9.26
CA LYS A 557 7.57 -4.03 -10.02
C LYS A 557 6.84 -4.55 -11.25
N ASP A 558 5.55 -4.86 -11.13
CA ASP A 558 4.73 -5.27 -12.28
C ASP A 558 4.59 -4.10 -13.30
N ALA A 559 4.58 -2.85 -12.83
CA ALA A 559 4.49 -1.67 -13.69
C ALA A 559 5.76 -1.51 -14.52
N GLU A 560 6.93 -1.67 -13.90
CA GLU A 560 8.23 -1.66 -14.58
C GLU A 560 8.32 -2.78 -15.63
N GLU A 561 7.88 -3.99 -15.28
CA GLU A 561 7.90 -5.15 -16.18
C GLU A 561 7.01 -4.91 -17.41
N VAL A 562 5.75 -4.49 -17.22
CA VAL A 562 4.83 -4.20 -18.34
C VAL A 562 5.35 -3.05 -19.20
N SER A 563 5.92 -2.01 -18.57
CA SER A 563 6.49 -0.88 -19.31
C SER A 563 7.66 -1.33 -20.19
N SER A 564 8.56 -2.16 -19.66
CA SER A 564 9.68 -2.74 -20.41
C SER A 564 9.19 -3.55 -21.62
N TRP A 565 8.13 -4.35 -21.46
CA TRP A 565 7.55 -5.11 -22.57
C TRP A 565 7.01 -4.22 -23.70
N LEU A 566 6.27 -3.17 -23.36
CA LEU A 566 5.69 -2.26 -24.35
C LEU A 566 6.76 -1.40 -25.05
N ILE A 567 7.74 -0.90 -24.29
CA ILE A 567 8.87 -0.12 -24.83
C ILE A 567 9.69 -0.98 -25.80
N SER A 568 9.92 -2.26 -25.49
CA SER A 568 10.66 -3.17 -26.38
C SER A 568 10.00 -3.38 -27.75
N GLU A 569 8.72 -3.04 -27.87
CA GLU A 569 7.91 -3.16 -29.08
C GLU A 569 7.67 -1.82 -29.77
N GLY A 570 8.31 -0.75 -29.30
CA GLY A 570 8.17 0.61 -29.83
C GLY A 570 6.87 1.32 -29.44
N ILE A 571 6.13 0.81 -28.44
CA ILE A 571 4.91 1.47 -27.94
C ILE A 571 5.32 2.50 -26.89
N PRO A 572 4.95 3.79 -27.06
CA PRO A 572 5.29 4.83 -26.08
C PRO A 572 4.55 4.58 -24.77
N VAL A 573 5.26 4.63 -23.64
CA VAL A 573 4.72 4.37 -22.30
C VAL A 573 5.00 5.53 -21.36
N ILE A 574 3.99 5.88 -20.59
CA ILE A 574 4.09 6.71 -19.39
C ILE A 574 3.99 5.79 -18.18
N THR A 575 5.07 5.70 -17.43
CA THR A 575 5.15 5.01 -16.15
C THR A 575 5.87 5.92 -15.17
N GLU A 576 5.39 5.99 -13.94
CA GLU A 576 6.00 6.82 -12.91
C GLU A 576 7.39 6.31 -12.48
N ASN A 577 7.69 5.02 -12.72
CA ASN A 577 8.97 4.42 -12.32
C ASN A 577 10.05 4.49 -13.41
N ALA A 578 9.70 4.51 -14.70
CA ALA A 578 10.72 4.66 -15.77
C ALA A 578 11.23 6.11 -15.93
N LEU A 579 10.73 7.03 -15.09
CA LEU A 579 11.10 8.44 -15.07
C LEU A 579 11.94 8.81 -13.84
N LYS A 580 12.38 7.83 -13.06
CA LYS A 580 13.34 8.08 -12.01
C LYS A 580 14.62 8.64 -12.63
N LEU A 581 15.18 9.69 -12.04
CA LEU A 581 16.45 10.23 -12.51
C LEU A 581 17.55 9.15 -12.48
N SER A 582 17.48 8.25 -11.50
CA SER A 582 18.37 7.09 -11.37
C SER A 582 18.29 6.06 -12.49
N SER A 583 17.27 6.06 -13.36
CA SER A 583 17.25 5.15 -14.52
C SER A 583 17.99 5.71 -15.74
N SER A 584 18.24 7.03 -15.79
CA SER A 584 18.96 7.66 -16.90
C SER A 584 20.47 7.40 -16.80
N LEU A 585 21.06 6.89 -17.88
CA LEU A 585 22.51 6.75 -18.00
C LEU A 585 23.21 8.13 -17.98
N LEU A 586 22.58 9.16 -18.55
CA LEU A 586 23.10 10.53 -18.54
C LEU A 586 23.22 11.06 -17.11
N VAL A 587 22.17 10.94 -16.31
CA VAL A 587 22.19 11.37 -14.90
C VAL A 587 23.22 10.58 -14.10
N LYS A 588 23.27 9.25 -14.25
CA LYS A 588 24.28 8.42 -13.56
C LYS A 588 25.70 8.88 -13.90
N GLY A 589 25.98 9.16 -15.17
CA GLY A 589 27.27 9.66 -15.61
C GLY A 589 27.64 10.98 -14.93
N ILE A 590 26.70 11.94 -14.89
CA ILE A 590 26.92 13.24 -14.25
C ILE A 590 27.21 13.08 -12.76
N ILE A 591 26.40 12.27 -12.06
CA ILE A 591 26.58 12.03 -10.62
C ILE A 591 27.92 11.32 -10.35
N CYS A 592 28.30 10.34 -11.18
CA CYS A 592 29.61 9.72 -11.08
C CYS A 592 30.75 10.74 -11.26
N LEU A 593 30.62 11.68 -12.20
CA LEU A 593 31.60 12.76 -12.33
C LEU A 593 31.62 13.67 -11.09
N MET A 594 30.47 14.02 -10.52
CA MET A 594 30.41 14.77 -9.25
C MET A 594 31.05 14.02 -8.08
N LYS A 595 30.85 12.69 -7.99
CA LYS A 595 31.52 11.83 -7.01
C LYS A 595 33.04 11.83 -7.20
N LEU A 596 33.55 11.73 -8.42
CA LEU A 596 34.99 11.79 -8.72
C LEU A 596 35.61 13.15 -8.44
N ILE A 597 34.84 14.22 -8.61
CA ILE A 597 35.29 15.58 -8.26
C ILE A 597 35.47 15.70 -6.75
N ASN A 598 34.57 15.08 -5.97
CA ASN A 598 34.59 15.05 -4.51
C ASN A 598 35.67 14.08 -3.97
N ASP A 599 35.75 12.87 -4.52
CA ASP A 599 36.75 11.85 -4.23
C ASP A 599 37.36 11.29 -5.54
N PRO A 600 38.52 11.81 -5.96
CA PRO A 600 39.20 11.34 -7.17
C PRO A 600 39.67 9.88 -7.12
N ALA A 601 39.66 9.22 -5.95
CA ALA A 601 40.06 7.83 -5.79
C ALA A 601 38.89 6.83 -6.00
N ASP A 602 37.66 7.31 -6.21
CA ASP A 602 36.48 6.46 -6.39
C ASP A 602 36.49 5.73 -7.76
N ASN A 603 37.09 4.54 -7.76
CA ASN A 603 37.15 3.69 -8.95
C ASN A 603 35.76 3.22 -9.44
N ILE A 604 34.76 3.13 -8.56
CA ILE A 604 33.40 2.72 -8.95
C ILE A 604 32.75 3.86 -9.74
N ALA A 605 32.87 5.09 -9.26
CA ALA A 605 32.40 6.27 -9.98
C ALA A 605 33.12 6.44 -11.32
N LEU A 606 34.44 6.19 -11.39
CA LEU A 606 35.17 6.23 -12.65
C LEU A 606 34.66 5.19 -13.66
N TYR A 607 34.41 3.96 -13.22
CA TYR A 607 33.84 2.92 -14.07
C TYR A 607 32.45 3.33 -14.58
N GLY A 608 31.58 3.80 -13.67
CA GLY A 608 30.22 4.23 -14.00
C GLY A 608 30.19 5.41 -14.98
N LEU A 609 31.09 6.39 -14.82
CA LEU A 609 31.25 7.51 -15.74
C LEU A 609 31.61 7.03 -17.15
N LEU A 610 32.60 6.13 -17.28
CA LEU A 610 33.01 5.61 -18.59
C LEU A 610 31.93 4.73 -19.23
N ALA A 611 31.20 3.94 -18.44
CA ALA A 611 30.08 3.13 -18.92
C ALA A 611 28.90 3.98 -19.42
N SER A 612 28.69 5.17 -18.85
CA SER A 612 27.58 6.07 -19.22
C SER A 612 27.72 6.72 -20.59
N LYS A 613 28.93 6.78 -21.15
CA LYS A 613 29.25 7.41 -22.44
C LYS A 613 28.94 8.92 -22.53
N ILE A 614 28.77 9.61 -21.39
CA ILE A 614 28.54 11.07 -21.39
C ILE A 614 29.76 11.88 -21.82
N LEU A 615 30.96 11.29 -21.80
CA LEU A 615 32.20 11.93 -22.26
C LEU A 615 32.42 11.72 -23.76
N ASN A 616 33.15 12.63 -24.41
CA ASN A 616 33.45 12.56 -25.84
C ASN A 616 34.60 11.58 -26.16
N PHE A 617 35.17 10.96 -25.14
CA PHE A 617 36.11 9.86 -25.21
C PHE A 617 35.65 8.76 -24.25
N GLY A 618 36.13 7.54 -24.48
CA GLY A 618 35.82 6.42 -23.61
C GLY A 618 35.85 5.09 -24.34
N PRO A 619 35.43 4.01 -23.66
CA PRO A 619 35.26 2.70 -24.26
C PRO A 619 34.10 2.68 -25.27
N GLN A 620 34.24 1.92 -26.35
CA GLN A 620 33.20 1.76 -27.37
C GLN A 620 32.10 0.78 -26.91
N SER A 621 32.45 -0.20 -26.08
CA SER A 621 31.52 -1.18 -25.50
C SER A 621 31.82 -1.47 -24.03
N GLU A 622 30.82 -1.99 -23.32
CA GLU A 622 30.97 -2.45 -21.92
C GLU A 622 31.98 -3.60 -21.82
N GLU A 623 32.07 -4.43 -22.85
CA GLU A 623 33.06 -5.52 -22.94
C GLU A 623 34.49 -4.98 -23.06
N GLU A 624 34.71 -3.92 -23.85
CA GLU A 624 36.01 -3.23 -23.93
C GLU A 624 36.38 -2.62 -22.58
N LEU A 625 35.44 -1.93 -21.94
CA LEU A 625 35.65 -1.33 -20.63
C LEU A 625 36.06 -2.37 -19.59
N SER A 626 35.30 -3.47 -19.51
CA SER A 626 35.54 -4.54 -18.54
C SER A 626 36.90 -5.21 -18.74
N LYS A 627 37.29 -5.48 -19.99
CA LYS A 627 38.61 -6.02 -20.32
C LYS A 627 39.74 -5.05 -19.99
N ALA A 628 39.58 -3.77 -20.32
CA ALA A 628 40.56 -2.74 -20.00
C ALA A 628 40.70 -2.53 -18.48
N TRP A 629 39.61 -2.68 -17.72
CA TRP A 629 39.62 -2.58 -16.27
C TRP A 629 40.44 -3.71 -15.63
N LEU A 630 40.18 -4.96 -16.04
CA LEU A 630 40.90 -6.15 -15.56
C LEU A 630 42.40 -6.12 -15.90
N ARG A 631 42.77 -5.48 -17.01
CA ARG A 631 44.17 -5.37 -17.46
C ARG A 631 44.91 -4.11 -16.96
N GLY A 632 44.24 -3.22 -16.23
CA GLY A 632 44.83 -1.94 -15.81
C GLY A 632 45.04 -0.93 -16.96
N GLU A 633 44.45 -1.17 -18.12
CA GLU A 633 44.58 -0.32 -19.33
C GLU A 633 43.65 0.91 -19.32
N HIS A 634 42.82 1.04 -18.27
CA HIS A 634 41.89 2.17 -18.10
C HIS A 634 42.60 3.50 -17.82
N HIS A 635 43.88 3.49 -17.44
CA HIS A 635 44.70 4.68 -17.13
C HIS A 635 44.65 5.77 -18.23
N LYS A 636 44.55 5.36 -19.51
CA LYS A 636 44.44 6.28 -20.66
C LYS A 636 43.18 7.16 -20.60
N TRP A 637 42.09 6.63 -20.04
CA TRP A 637 40.85 7.39 -19.83
C TRP A 637 40.89 8.11 -18.48
N THR A 638 41.46 7.50 -17.45
CA THR A 638 41.65 8.13 -16.13
C THR A 638 42.41 9.45 -16.24
N GLN A 639 43.47 9.52 -17.06
CA GLN A 639 44.22 10.75 -17.28
C GLN A 639 43.34 11.87 -17.85
N LYS A 640 42.55 11.59 -18.88
CA LYS A 640 41.64 12.57 -19.49
C LYS A 640 40.49 12.98 -18.55
N VAL A 641 39.98 12.04 -17.76
CA VAL A 641 38.98 12.36 -16.72
C VAL A 641 39.60 13.26 -15.65
N ASN A 642 40.84 13.00 -15.24
CA ASN A 642 41.56 13.86 -14.30
C ASN A 642 41.79 15.26 -14.86
N GLU A 643 42.06 15.43 -16.15
CA GLU A 643 42.14 16.76 -16.79
C GLU A 643 40.82 17.53 -16.67
N ILE A 644 39.68 16.86 -16.89
CA ILE A 644 38.34 17.45 -16.68
C ILE A 644 38.13 17.80 -15.21
N ILE A 645 38.47 16.91 -14.29
CA ILE A 645 38.34 17.19 -12.85
C ILE A 645 39.21 18.39 -12.44
N GLN A 646 40.43 18.50 -12.97
CA GLN A 646 41.32 19.62 -12.68
C GLN A 646 40.78 20.95 -13.22
N SER A 647 40.15 20.97 -14.40
CA SER A 647 39.52 22.18 -14.93
C SER A 647 38.31 22.62 -14.10
N LEU A 648 37.61 21.67 -13.47
CA LEU A 648 36.47 21.92 -12.58
C LEU A 648 36.90 22.24 -11.13
N LYS A 649 38.09 21.81 -10.69
CA LYS A 649 38.59 21.98 -9.31
C LYS A 649 38.76 23.43 -8.87
N GLY A 650 39.15 24.32 -9.78
CA GLY A 650 39.29 25.75 -9.48
C GLY A 650 37.97 26.42 -9.03
N ALA A 651 36.83 25.79 -9.30
CA ALA A 651 35.50 26.27 -8.97
C ALA A 651 34.92 25.70 -7.66
N LEU A 652 35.46 24.59 -7.12
CA LEU A 652 34.85 23.83 -6.03
C LEU A 652 34.73 24.56 -4.69
N ILE A 653 35.60 25.53 -4.42
CA ILE A 653 35.64 26.23 -3.12
C ILE A 653 34.58 27.35 -3.06
N ARG A 654 34.00 27.75 -4.20
CA ARG A 654 33.11 28.93 -4.29
C ARG A 654 31.75 28.68 -4.92
N ARG A 655 31.49 27.45 -5.39
CA ARG A 655 30.30 27.17 -6.20
C ARG A 655 29.34 26.21 -5.53
N THR A 656 28.08 26.40 -5.85
CA THR A 656 26.99 25.55 -5.39
C THR A 656 26.89 24.30 -6.29
N PRO A 657 26.34 23.16 -5.81
CA PRO A 657 26.13 21.95 -6.62
C PRO A 657 25.51 22.16 -8.02
N TYR A 658 24.57 23.09 -8.15
CA TYR A 658 23.87 23.51 -9.36
C TYR A 658 24.81 24.24 -10.32
N GLU A 659 25.61 25.18 -9.82
CA GLU A 659 26.63 25.85 -10.63
C GLU A 659 27.70 24.85 -11.11
N LEU A 660 28.08 23.89 -10.26
CA LEU A 660 28.99 22.81 -10.65
C LEU A 660 28.37 21.94 -11.75
N LEU A 661 27.08 21.59 -11.62
CA LEU A 661 26.34 20.84 -12.62
C LEU A 661 26.30 21.59 -13.97
N GLN A 662 26.03 22.90 -13.96
CA GLN A 662 26.07 23.74 -15.16
C GLN A 662 27.47 23.73 -15.82
N GLN A 663 28.54 23.82 -15.03
CA GLN A 663 29.89 23.73 -15.58
C GLN A 663 30.23 22.35 -16.12
N ILE A 664 29.78 21.28 -15.48
CA ILE A 664 29.93 19.92 -16.01
C ILE A 664 29.30 19.84 -17.40
N ILE A 665 28.08 20.35 -17.56
CA ILE A 665 27.36 20.36 -18.84
C ILE A 665 28.16 21.14 -19.89
N GLU A 666 28.73 22.29 -19.54
CA GLU A 666 29.52 23.14 -20.42
C GLU A 666 30.86 22.48 -20.82
N VAL A 667 31.67 22.05 -19.85
CA VAL A 667 33.02 21.49 -20.07
C VAL A 667 32.98 20.17 -20.83
N THR A 668 31.94 19.36 -20.61
CA THR A 668 31.77 18.08 -21.32
C THR A 668 31.12 18.23 -22.70
N GLY A 669 30.66 19.43 -23.06
CA GLY A 669 29.90 19.69 -24.28
C GLY A 669 28.58 18.90 -24.33
N LEU A 670 27.98 18.64 -23.15
CA LEU A 670 26.84 17.73 -23.05
C LEU A 670 25.58 18.30 -23.72
N SER A 671 25.40 19.62 -23.68
CA SER A 671 24.24 20.31 -24.28
C SER A 671 24.05 19.98 -25.77
N ASP A 672 25.14 19.97 -26.54
CA ASP A 672 25.09 19.66 -27.97
C ASP A 672 24.89 18.17 -28.20
N ARG A 673 25.58 17.34 -27.39
CA ARG A 673 25.54 15.88 -27.51
C ARG A 673 24.23 15.25 -27.03
N ILE A 674 23.46 15.94 -26.21
CA ILE A 674 22.10 15.48 -25.86
C ILE A 674 21.24 15.38 -27.10
N LYS A 675 21.33 16.34 -28.03
CA LYS A 675 20.52 16.31 -29.26
C LYS A 675 20.89 15.14 -30.17
N ASP A 676 22.17 14.81 -30.24
CA ASP A 676 22.69 13.80 -31.18
C ASP A 676 22.73 12.38 -30.61
N HIS A 677 22.95 12.23 -29.29
CA HIS A 677 23.19 10.93 -28.63
C HIS A 677 22.17 10.59 -27.55
N PHE A 678 21.42 11.57 -27.03
CA PHE A 678 20.44 11.36 -25.97
C PHE A 678 19.15 12.18 -26.18
N PRO A 679 18.51 12.15 -27.37
CA PRO A 679 17.43 13.07 -27.73
C PRO A 679 16.23 12.98 -26.76
N ASP A 680 15.98 11.80 -26.19
CA ASP A 680 14.90 11.54 -25.24
C ASP A 680 15.28 11.82 -23.77
N GLN A 681 16.50 12.28 -23.47
CA GLN A 681 16.99 12.45 -22.09
C GLN A 681 17.11 13.91 -21.63
N SER A 682 16.77 14.90 -22.46
CA SER A 682 16.83 16.33 -22.11
C SER A 682 16.02 16.67 -20.85
N VAL A 683 14.80 16.12 -20.75
CA VAL A 683 13.90 16.28 -19.59
C VAL A 683 14.48 15.73 -18.28
N PHE A 684 15.39 14.74 -18.33
CA PHE A 684 16.07 14.24 -17.13
C PHE A 684 17.14 15.21 -16.64
N LEU A 685 17.83 15.90 -17.56
CA LEU A 685 18.81 16.92 -17.19
C LEU A 685 18.14 18.15 -16.59
N GLU A 686 17.04 18.62 -17.20
CA GLU A 686 16.25 19.74 -16.67
C GLU A 686 15.74 19.44 -15.26
N ARG A 687 15.22 18.23 -15.04
CA ARG A 687 14.78 17.81 -13.71
C ARG A 687 15.93 17.65 -12.74
N LEU A 688 17.09 17.15 -13.16
CA LEU A 688 18.28 17.08 -12.31
C LEU A 688 18.71 18.49 -11.86
N LEU A 689 18.71 19.46 -12.77
CA LEU A 689 18.97 20.88 -12.47
C LEU A 689 17.96 21.42 -11.44
N GLU A 690 16.67 21.17 -11.63
CA GLU A 690 15.61 21.59 -10.69
C GLU A 690 15.79 20.96 -9.29
N VAL A 691 16.06 19.65 -9.22
CA VAL A 691 16.33 18.93 -7.97
C VAL A 691 17.55 19.50 -7.26
N THR A 692 18.63 19.74 -8.00
CA THR A 692 19.86 20.32 -7.46
C THR A 692 19.61 21.72 -6.91
N HIS A 693 18.87 22.56 -7.64
CA HIS A 693 18.52 23.90 -7.19
C HIS A 693 17.62 23.89 -5.93
N ASN A 694 16.60 23.03 -5.91
CA ASN A 694 15.72 22.88 -4.75
C ASN A 694 16.48 22.40 -3.52
N PHE A 695 17.47 21.52 -3.68
CA PHE A 695 18.35 21.10 -2.59
C PHE A 695 19.14 22.28 -2.03
N GLU A 696 19.76 23.08 -2.88
CA GLU A 696 20.56 24.25 -2.46
C GLU A 696 19.76 25.26 -1.66
N THR A 697 18.52 25.54 -2.08
CA THR A 697 17.64 26.49 -1.37
C THR A 697 17.30 26.04 0.05
N LYS A 698 17.38 24.73 0.34
CA LYS A 698 17.02 24.14 1.64
C LYS A 698 18.23 23.84 2.53
N GLU A 699 19.27 23.23 1.97
CA GLU A 699 20.38 22.60 2.71
C GLU A 699 21.74 23.32 2.54
N GLY A 700 21.80 24.31 1.66
CA GLY A 700 22.99 25.10 1.36
C GLY A 700 23.91 24.49 0.28
N ALA A 701 25.11 25.06 0.13
CA ALA A 701 25.99 24.87 -1.04
C ALA A 701 27.08 23.79 -0.87
N SER A 702 26.80 22.66 -0.21
CA SER A 702 27.80 21.60 0.00
C SER A 702 27.66 20.45 -1.00
N LEU A 703 28.74 20.16 -1.77
CA LEU A 703 28.78 19.02 -2.69
C LEU A 703 28.64 17.67 -1.96
N GLN A 704 29.35 17.48 -0.84
CA GLN A 704 29.24 16.25 -0.05
C GLN A 704 27.80 16.02 0.41
N LYS A 705 27.16 17.04 1.00
CA LYS A 705 25.75 16.92 1.44
C LYS A 705 24.81 16.64 0.27
N TYR A 706 25.06 17.22 -0.91
CA TYR A 706 24.27 16.93 -2.11
C TYR A 706 24.44 15.47 -2.57
N LEU A 707 25.66 14.93 -2.53
CA LEU A 707 25.93 13.53 -2.86
C LEU A 707 25.28 12.58 -1.84
N ASP A 708 25.33 12.91 -0.54
CA ASP A 708 24.64 12.15 0.50
C ASP A 708 23.12 12.18 0.30
N PHE A 709 22.56 13.35 -0.02
CA PHE A 709 21.16 13.50 -0.41
C PHE A 709 20.83 12.66 -1.65
N TRP A 710 21.72 12.63 -2.64
CA TRP A 710 21.50 11.86 -3.86
C TRP A 710 21.47 10.36 -3.58
N ASP A 711 22.42 9.86 -2.79
CA ASP A 711 22.53 8.44 -2.45
C ASP A 711 21.39 7.98 -1.52
N LYS A 712 20.90 8.84 -0.63
CA LYS A 712 19.76 8.54 0.26
C LYS A 712 18.39 8.70 -0.42
N GLY A 713 18.20 9.71 -1.28
CA GLY A 713 16.88 10.11 -1.79
C GLY A 713 16.81 10.54 -3.25
N GLY A 714 17.88 11.10 -3.83
CA GLY A 714 17.91 11.55 -5.23
C GLY A 714 17.66 10.41 -6.25
N LEU A 715 17.90 9.16 -5.86
CA LEU A 715 17.56 7.99 -6.67
C LEU A 715 16.05 7.82 -6.93
N GLU A 716 15.19 8.41 -6.09
CA GLU A 716 13.73 8.35 -6.19
C GLU A 716 13.10 9.56 -6.91
N GLU A 717 13.88 10.61 -7.17
CA GLU A 717 13.43 11.81 -7.88
C GLU A 717 12.96 11.51 -9.31
N ARG A 718 11.90 12.18 -9.76
CA ARG A 718 11.20 11.83 -11.01
C ARG A 718 11.08 13.01 -11.95
N VAL A 719 11.19 12.74 -13.25
CA VAL A 719 10.84 13.70 -14.30
C VAL A 719 9.32 13.94 -14.27
N GLY A 720 8.92 15.20 -14.11
CA GLY A 720 7.52 15.60 -14.26
C GLY A 720 7.09 15.44 -15.72
N LEU A 721 6.06 14.63 -15.99
CA LEU A 721 5.54 14.50 -17.35
C LEU A 721 4.56 15.63 -17.68
N PRO A 722 4.61 16.18 -18.91
CA PRO A 722 3.46 16.84 -19.50
C PRO A 722 2.25 15.89 -19.51
N GLU A 723 1.10 16.35 -19.00
CA GLU A 723 -0.12 15.51 -18.92
C GLU A 723 -0.66 15.09 -20.30
N ASN A 724 -0.21 15.75 -21.37
CA ASN A 724 -0.71 15.66 -22.75
C ASN A 724 0.15 14.79 -23.70
N ILE A 725 1.02 13.94 -23.17
CA ILE A 725 1.79 13.01 -24.01
C ILE A 725 0.91 11.84 -24.46
N ASP A 726 0.91 11.60 -25.76
CA ASP A 726 0.22 10.49 -26.40
C ASP A 726 1.00 9.17 -26.20
N ALA A 727 0.77 8.50 -25.07
CA ALA A 727 1.44 7.25 -24.67
C ALA A 727 0.51 6.33 -23.88
N VAL A 728 0.80 5.04 -23.77
CA VAL A 728 0.08 4.11 -22.87
C VAL A 728 0.45 4.40 -21.41
N ARG A 729 -0.52 4.57 -20.53
CA ARG A 729 -0.24 4.79 -19.10
C ARG A 729 -0.14 3.45 -18.34
N VAL A 730 1.01 3.17 -17.73
CA VAL A 730 1.19 2.00 -16.86
C VAL A 730 1.29 2.49 -15.41
N MET A 731 0.34 2.09 -14.57
CA MET A 731 0.25 2.57 -13.17
C MET A 731 -0.38 1.54 -12.24
N THR A 732 -0.26 1.77 -10.92
CA THR A 732 -0.90 0.91 -9.93
C THR A 732 -2.40 1.18 -9.81
N ILE A 733 -3.19 0.16 -9.47
CA ILE A 733 -4.65 0.29 -9.26
C ILE A 733 -4.96 1.37 -8.20
N HIS A 734 -4.17 1.44 -7.12
CA HIS A 734 -4.32 2.47 -6.07
C HIS A 734 -4.25 3.89 -6.63
N LYS A 735 -3.30 4.16 -7.54
CA LYS A 735 -3.14 5.47 -8.15
C LYS A 735 -4.19 5.77 -9.22
N ALA A 736 -4.73 4.73 -9.85
CA ALA A 736 -5.83 4.88 -10.80
C ALA A 736 -7.17 5.22 -10.12
N LYS A 737 -7.29 5.04 -8.79
CA LYS A 737 -8.50 5.44 -8.06
C LYS A 737 -8.77 6.93 -8.26
N GLY A 738 -10.00 7.25 -8.62
CA GLY A 738 -10.42 8.60 -9.04
C GLY A 738 -10.28 8.88 -10.55
N LEU A 739 -9.34 8.24 -11.24
CA LEU A 739 -9.11 8.42 -12.69
C LEU A 739 -10.10 7.61 -13.55
N GLU A 740 -10.17 7.94 -14.83
CA GLU A 740 -10.95 7.22 -15.85
C GLU A 740 -10.19 7.12 -17.16
N PHE A 741 -10.37 6.01 -17.87
CA PHE A 741 -9.69 5.72 -19.14
C PHE A 741 -10.66 5.09 -20.15
N PRO A 742 -10.60 5.44 -21.44
CA PRO A 742 -11.37 4.77 -22.48
C PRO A 742 -11.16 3.25 -22.49
N VAL A 743 -9.90 2.81 -22.45
CA VAL A 743 -9.49 1.40 -22.47
C VAL A 743 -8.64 1.06 -21.26
N VAL A 744 -8.96 -0.04 -20.58
CA VAL A 744 -8.21 -0.55 -19.42
C VAL A 744 -7.76 -1.98 -19.63
N PHE A 745 -6.48 -2.22 -19.36
CA PHE A 745 -5.86 -3.54 -19.29
C PHE A 745 -5.51 -3.87 -17.83
N ILE A 746 -5.79 -5.10 -17.39
CA ILE A 746 -5.40 -5.64 -16.08
C ILE A 746 -4.57 -6.91 -16.32
N PRO A 747 -3.23 -6.80 -16.46
CA PRO A 747 -2.38 -7.90 -16.91
C PRO A 747 -2.27 -9.06 -15.92
N PHE A 748 -2.36 -8.80 -14.62
CA PHE A 748 -2.08 -9.79 -13.58
C PHE A 748 -3.17 -9.82 -12.52
N THR A 749 -3.67 -11.01 -12.18
CA THR A 749 -4.65 -11.23 -11.09
C THR A 749 -4.19 -12.30 -10.10
N ASP A 750 -2.96 -12.81 -10.20
CA ASP A 750 -2.36 -13.85 -9.34
C ASP A 750 -1.88 -13.29 -7.99
N TRP A 751 -2.61 -12.29 -7.49
CA TRP A 751 -2.30 -11.58 -6.27
C TRP A 751 -2.34 -12.54 -5.08
N GLN A 752 -1.26 -12.56 -4.32
CA GLN A 752 -1.11 -13.47 -3.20
C GLN A 752 -1.88 -12.93 -2.00
N ILE A 753 -2.76 -13.76 -1.43
CA ILE A 753 -3.36 -13.52 -0.12
C ILE A 753 -2.32 -13.94 0.91
N LYS A 754 -1.49 -12.99 1.35
CA LYS A 754 -0.42 -13.23 2.33
C LYS A 754 -0.30 -12.04 3.25
N ASP A 755 0.13 -12.31 4.48
CA ASP A 755 0.60 -11.27 5.38
C ASP A 755 1.83 -10.60 4.77
N ARG A 756 1.76 -9.28 4.56
CA ARG A 756 2.93 -8.48 4.12
C ARG A 756 4.06 -8.57 5.15
N THR A 757 3.67 -8.58 6.44
CA THR A 757 4.54 -8.80 7.58
C THR A 757 3.84 -9.83 8.47
N PRO A 758 4.35 -11.06 8.65
CA PRO A 758 3.71 -12.07 9.47
C PRO A 758 3.92 -11.79 10.97
N VAL A 759 3.75 -10.54 11.39
CA VAL A 759 3.86 -10.08 12.77
C VAL A 759 2.74 -9.11 13.04
N ASP A 760 2.08 -9.28 14.18
CA ASP A 760 1.07 -8.34 14.65
C ASP A 760 1.09 -8.20 16.17
N VAL A 761 0.26 -7.30 16.69
CA VAL A 761 0.05 -7.14 18.14
C VAL A 761 -1.15 -7.97 18.57
N TYR A 762 -0.95 -8.78 19.61
CA TYR A 762 -2.03 -9.57 20.22
C TYR A 762 -1.84 -9.64 21.74
N ASN A 763 -2.90 -9.31 22.49
CA ASN A 763 -2.87 -9.17 23.97
C ASN A 763 -1.68 -8.34 24.48
N ASN A 764 -1.49 -7.15 23.90
CA ASN A 764 -0.38 -6.23 24.20
C ASN A 764 1.02 -6.83 24.01
N SER A 765 1.20 -7.86 23.19
CA SER A 765 2.52 -8.40 22.83
C SER A 765 2.68 -8.53 21.33
N LEU A 766 3.91 -8.37 20.83
CA LEU A 766 4.21 -8.76 19.45
C LEU A 766 4.12 -10.27 19.30
N VAL A 767 3.54 -10.72 18.19
CA VAL A 767 3.43 -12.14 17.87
C VAL A 767 3.76 -12.42 16.40
N TYR A 768 4.57 -13.45 16.15
CA TYR A 768 4.86 -13.94 14.81
C TYR A 768 3.80 -14.94 14.33
N LEU A 769 3.09 -14.62 13.24
CA LEU A 769 1.95 -15.37 12.71
C LEU A 769 2.35 -16.39 11.62
N GLY A 770 3.64 -16.65 11.43
CA GLY A 770 4.12 -17.72 10.54
C GLY A 770 4.25 -19.07 11.27
N GLY A 771 4.11 -20.17 10.53
CA GLY A 771 4.33 -21.53 11.06
C GLY A 771 3.12 -22.13 11.77
N LYS A 772 3.39 -23.01 12.76
CA LYS A 772 2.39 -23.70 13.58
C LYS A 772 1.88 -22.73 14.65
N LEU A 773 0.57 -22.52 14.68
CA LEU A 773 -0.12 -21.58 15.56
C LEU A 773 -1.22 -22.30 16.34
N ASN A 774 -1.53 -21.82 17.53
CA ASN A 774 -2.71 -22.26 18.28
C ASN A 774 -4.00 -21.69 17.64
N ASN A 775 -5.17 -22.16 18.10
CA ASN A 775 -6.47 -21.77 17.52
C ASN A 775 -6.74 -20.26 17.57
N GLU A 776 -6.25 -19.59 18.61
CA GLU A 776 -6.46 -18.16 18.81
C GLU A 776 -5.62 -17.33 17.84
N LEU A 777 -4.32 -17.62 17.71
CA LEU A 777 -3.45 -16.97 16.74
C LEU A 777 -3.81 -17.33 15.29
N LEU A 778 -4.36 -18.53 15.05
CA LEU A 778 -4.98 -18.88 13.77
C LEU A 778 -6.17 -17.99 13.43
N ARG A 779 -6.98 -17.60 14.44
CA ARG A 779 -8.08 -16.65 14.27
C ARG A 779 -7.55 -15.27 13.90
N VAL A 780 -6.55 -14.75 14.63
CA VAL A 780 -5.91 -13.45 14.36
C VAL A 780 -5.36 -13.40 12.94
N ARG A 781 -4.53 -14.38 12.56
CA ARG A 781 -3.99 -14.48 11.19
C ARG A 781 -5.09 -14.59 10.15
N GLY A 782 -6.12 -15.38 10.44
CA GLY A 782 -7.29 -15.52 9.57
C GLY A 782 -7.99 -14.19 9.32
N GLN A 783 -8.13 -13.33 10.33
CA GLN A 783 -8.73 -12.00 10.19
C GLN A 783 -7.91 -11.09 9.29
N ILE A 784 -6.58 -11.10 9.41
CA ILE A 784 -5.68 -10.34 8.53
C ILE A 784 -5.84 -10.80 7.08
N TRP A 785 -5.81 -12.12 6.84
CA TRP A 785 -6.04 -12.68 5.51
C TRP A 785 -7.44 -12.37 4.97
N ALA A 786 -8.46 -12.39 5.83
CA ALA A 786 -9.81 -12.02 5.46
C ALA A 786 -9.89 -10.58 4.94
N MET A 787 -9.24 -9.63 5.63
CA MET A 787 -9.19 -8.25 5.16
C MET A 787 -8.43 -8.12 3.84
N GLU A 788 -7.33 -8.85 3.66
CA GLU A 788 -6.58 -8.87 2.40
C GLU A 788 -7.40 -9.47 1.22
N VAL A 789 -8.28 -10.45 1.49
CA VAL A 789 -9.22 -10.97 0.49
C VAL A 789 -10.25 -9.91 0.10
N LEU A 790 -10.86 -9.24 1.08
CA LEU A 790 -11.85 -8.18 0.83
C LEU A 790 -11.21 -7.01 0.08
N GLU A 791 -10.02 -6.56 0.49
CA GLU A 791 -9.26 -5.52 -0.20
C GLU A 791 -8.91 -5.93 -1.65
N SER A 792 -8.54 -7.19 -1.88
CA SER A 792 -8.28 -7.71 -3.23
C SER A 792 -9.54 -7.70 -4.12
N LEU A 793 -10.71 -8.02 -3.57
CA LEU A 793 -11.99 -7.88 -4.28
C LEU A 793 -12.29 -6.41 -4.63
N ASN A 794 -12.12 -5.51 -3.67
CA ASN A 794 -12.32 -4.07 -3.86
C ASN A 794 -11.32 -3.49 -4.89
N LEU A 795 -10.05 -3.90 -4.85
CA LEU A 795 -9.03 -3.52 -5.84
C LEU A 795 -9.44 -3.94 -7.24
N PHE A 796 -9.96 -5.16 -7.41
CA PHE A 796 -10.45 -5.62 -8.69
C PHE A 796 -11.68 -4.85 -9.16
N TYR A 797 -12.63 -4.55 -8.27
CA TYR A 797 -13.77 -3.66 -8.57
C TYR A 797 -13.31 -2.26 -8.99
N VAL A 798 -12.35 -1.67 -8.28
CA VAL A 798 -11.77 -0.36 -8.62
C VAL A 798 -11.14 -0.41 -10.01
N ALA A 799 -10.36 -1.44 -10.33
CA ALA A 799 -9.69 -1.59 -11.62
C ALA A 799 -10.68 -1.67 -12.78
N LEU A 800 -11.73 -2.49 -12.68
CA LEU A 800 -12.77 -2.61 -13.71
C LEU A 800 -13.53 -1.31 -13.91
N THR A 801 -13.82 -0.57 -12.84
CA THR A 801 -14.60 0.68 -12.88
C THR A 801 -13.80 1.91 -13.32
N ARG A 802 -12.53 1.74 -13.71
CA ARG A 802 -11.74 2.78 -14.37
C ARG A 802 -12.04 2.87 -15.87
N ALA A 803 -12.53 1.79 -16.46
CA ALA A 803 -12.82 1.73 -17.89
C ALA A 803 -14.10 2.48 -18.25
N MET A 804 -14.06 3.20 -19.37
CA MET A 804 -15.24 3.85 -19.94
C MET A 804 -15.85 3.03 -21.08
N GLU A 805 -15.02 2.41 -21.94
CA GLU A 805 -15.49 1.75 -23.16
C GLU A 805 -15.05 0.29 -23.26
N ARG A 806 -13.79 -0.03 -22.92
CA ARG A 806 -13.25 -1.39 -23.11
C ARG A 806 -12.42 -1.89 -21.93
N ILE A 807 -12.59 -3.17 -21.61
CA ILE A 807 -11.89 -3.87 -20.53
C ILE A 807 -11.17 -5.09 -21.09
N TYR A 808 -9.90 -5.25 -20.74
CA TYR A 808 -9.09 -6.43 -21.01
C TYR A 808 -8.49 -6.91 -19.69
N PHE A 809 -8.71 -8.16 -19.28
CA PHE A 809 -8.05 -8.69 -18.09
C PHE A 809 -7.71 -10.16 -18.20
N PHE A 810 -6.69 -10.56 -17.46
CA PHE A 810 -6.17 -11.92 -17.45
C PHE A 810 -6.51 -12.61 -16.12
N VAL A 811 -7.11 -13.81 -16.19
CA VAL A 811 -7.34 -14.69 -15.06
C VAL A 811 -6.16 -15.67 -14.99
N THR A 812 -5.23 -15.40 -14.08
CA THR A 812 -3.93 -16.07 -14.04
C THR A 812 -3.91 -17.19 -12.99
N LEU A 813 -3.82 -18.45 -13.42
CA LEU A 813 -3.97 -19.64 -12.58
C LEU A 813 -2.64 -20.42 -12.45
N PRO A 814 -1.72 -20.00 -11.57
CA PRO A 814 -0.45 -20.70 -11.35
C PRO A 814 -0.65 -22.03 -10.61
N LYS A 815 0.11 -23.06 -11.01
CA LYS A 815 0.21 -24.32 -10.24
C LYS A 815 0.88 -24.02 -8.90
N THR A 816 0.13 -24.07 -7.80
CA THR A 816 0.62 -23.77 -6.44
C THR A 816 0.14 -24.83 -5.43
N SER A 817 0.98 -25.14 -4.44
CA SER A 817 0.71 -26.13 -3.37
C SER A 817 0.27 -25.52 -2.04
N GLY A 818 0.07 -24.19 -1.98
CA GLY A 818 -0.23 -23.43 -0.76
C GLY A 818 -1.52 -22.60 -0.84
N LEU A 819 -1.53 -21.44 -0.17
CA LEU A 819 -2.62 -20.47 -0.30
C LEU A 819 -2.81 -20.10 -1.77
N LYS A 820 -4.07 -20.13 -2.20
CA LYS A 820 -4.44 -19.85 -3.57
C LYS A 820 -4.39 -18.34 -3.82
N PRO A 821 -3.92 -17.89 -4.99
CA PRO A 821 -4.01 -16.48 -5.35
C PRO A 821 -5.47 -16.05 -5.53
N PHE A 822 -5.70 -14.74 -5.45
CA PHE A 822 -6.98 -14.09 -5.67
C PHE A 822 -7.68 -14.56 -6.96
N SER A 823 -6.91 -14.75 -8.05
CA SER A 823 -7.41 -15.22 -9.34
C SER A 823 -8.20 -16.53 -9.29
N VAL A 824 -7.97 -17.40 -8.30
CA VAL A 824 -8.77 -18.64 -8.16
C VAL A 824 -10.18 -18.34 -7.67
N GLY A 825 -10.32 -17.47 -6.67
CA GLY A 825 -11.63 -16.98 -6.22
C GLY A 825 -12.34 -16.18 -7.31
N LEU A 826 -11.59 -15.35 -8.06
CA LEU A 826 -12.11 -14.64 -9.22
C LEU A 826 -12.68 -15.60 -10.29
N ARG A 827 -11.96 -16.68 -10.64
CA ARG A 827 -12.45 -17.68 -11.59
C ARG A 827 -13.77 -18.29 -11.13
N GLN A 828 -13.87 -18.68 -9.85
CA GLN A 828 -15.11 -19.22 -9.27
C GLN A 828 -16.25 -18.20 -9.32
N LEU A 829 -15.96 -16.93 -9.05
CA LEU A 829 -16.93 -15.85 -9.15
C LEU A 829 -17.45 -15.70 -10.59
N ILE A 830 -16.57 -15.71 -11.60
CA ILE A 830 -17.01 -15.59 -12.99
C ILE A 830 -17.82 -16.83 -13.42
N GLU A 831 -17.42 -18.03 -12.99
CA GLU A 831 -18.20 -19.26 -13.21
C GLU A 831 -19.62 -19.17 -12.63
N LYS A 832 -19.77 -18.64 -11.42
CA LYS A 832 -21.09 -18.39 -10.83
C LYS A 832 -21.86 -17.31 -11.59
N ALA A 833 -21.17 -16.27 -12.04
CA ALA A 833 -21.75 -15.19 -12.84
C ALA A 833 -22.23 -15.68 -14.23
N LYS A 834 -21.76 -16.82 -14.75
CA LYS A 834 -22.33 -17.43 -15.97
C LYS A 834 -23.84 -17.63 -15.87
N LYS A 835 -24.37 -17.96 -14.68
CA LYS A 835 -25.81 -18.12 -14.44
C LYS A 835 -26.61 -16.83 -14.63
N THR A 836 -25.94 -15.68 -14.62
CA THR A 836 -26.56 -14.38 -14.91
C THR A 836 -26.59 -14.07 -16.41
N GLY A 837 -26.15 -14.98 -17.29
CA GLY A 837 -25.99 -14.72 -18.72
C GLY A 837 -24.80 -13.81 -19.06
N LEU A 838 -23.82 -13.67 -18.16
CA LEU A 838 -22.65 -12.79 -18.33
C LEU A 838 -21.89 -13.07 -19.64
N LEU A 839 -21.65 -14.35 -19.94
CA LEU A 839 -20.89 -14.78 -21.12
C LEU A 839 -21.74 -14.91 -22.40
N GLU A 840 -23.06 -14.75 -22.29
CA GLU A 840 -23.98 -14.77 -23.43
C GLU A 840 -24.08 -13.39 -24.10
N LYS A 841 -23.44 -12.38 -23.51
CA LYS A 841 -23.41 -11.01 -24.02
C LYS A 841 -22.43 -10.89 -25.19
N GLU A 842 -22.89 -10.32 -26.30
CA GLU A 842 -22.09 -10.13 -27.53
C GLU A 842 -20.81 -9.30 -27.32
N TYR A 843 -20.79 -8.43 -26.31
CA TYR A 843 -19.62 -7.60 -25.98
C TYR A 843 -18.62 -8.29 -25.04
N VAL A 844 -18.90 -9.53 -24.58
CA VAL A 844 -18.02 -10.30 -23.69
C VAL A 844 -17.37 -11.43 -24.49
N CYS A 845 -16.05 -11.52 -24.44
CA CYS A 845 -15.28 -12.60 -25.02
C CYS A 845 -14.45 -13.28 -23.93
N TRP A 846 -14.53 -14.61 -23.84
CA TRP A 846 -13.69 -15.43 -22.99
C TRP A 846 -12.79 -16.30 -23.87
N GLU A 847 -11.49 -16.21 -23.66
CA GLU A 847 -10.48 -17.00 -24.36
C GLU A 847 -9.57 -17.71 -23.35
N THR A 848 -9.34 -19.00 -23.52
CA THR A 848 -8.29 -19.73 -22.78
C THR A 848 -7.02 -19.72 -23.63
N LEU A 849 -5.93 -19.15 -23.10
CA LEU A 849 -4.65 -19.09 -23.82
C LEU A 849 -3.94 -20.43 -23.74
N ASP A 850 -3.67 -21.03 -24.91
CA ASP A 850 -2.77 -22.17 -25.01
C ASP A 850 -1.31 -21.69 -24.91
N LEU A 851 -0.56 -22.27 -23.97
CA LEU A 851 0.82 -21.89 -23.70
C LEU A 851 1.82 -22.79 -24.44
N THR A 852 1.34 -23.69 -25.31
CA THR A 852 2.23 -24.41 -26.24
C THR A 852 3.01 -23.42 -27.11
N PRO A 853 4.33 -23.59 -27.26
CA PRO A 853 5.12 -22.75 -28.15
C PRO A 853 4.52 -22.79 -29.56
N MET A 854 4.21 -21.62 -30.14
CA MET A 854 4.00 -21.52 -31.59
C MET A 854 5.26 -22.08 -32.27
N PRO A 855 5.14 -23.03 -33.23
CA PRO A 855 6.29 -23.43 -34.04
C PRO A 855 6.91 -22.18 -34.67
N HIS A 856 8.23 -22.04 -34.51
CA HIS A 856 9.02 -20.92 -35.02
C HIS A 856 8.87 -20.70 -36.52
#